data_AF-A0A8C5B3L2-F1
#
_entry.id   AF-A0A8C5B3L2-F1
#
_cell.length_a   1.000
_cell.length_b   1.000
_cell.length_c   1.000
_cell.angle_alpha   90.00
_cell.angle_beta   90.00
_cell.angle_gamma   90.00
#
_symmetry.space_group_name_H-M   'P 1'
#
loop_
_entity.id
_entity.type
_entity.pdbx_description
1 polymer ?
#
loop_
_entity_poly.entity_id
_entity_poly.type
_entity_poly.pdbx_seq_one_letter_code
_entity_poly.pdbx_strand_id
1 'polypeptide(L)'
;SQHPKVRNVFNLDFPDSNHLSKSITIVTGMDMVNLTYYNFFASKEKITPVGDHSLPSQYSVVVVLLSIYKMFPADKKRVESALAAAHLPKGKYDTIKPDVFTEAAFKIFLMNLFFLAPSLPSTGDIFTKFLNEKQRDSRLNEELFPRLRADQIKALIEKYEPGSNKGQISPEGLMFYLMGSETSIIIQDRLATCNDMTQPIPHYFIKSSHNTYLTAGQFSGVSTPEMYRQCLLSGCRCLELDCWKGKPPDEEPYITHGFTMTTEILFKDVIEAINESAFKTSPFPVVLSFENHVDSVKQQEKMANYCRTIFGDALLTEPLEKYPLKPGQQIPSPSELMGKILIKNKKGHDKPAIVEQAPLPEVGDAATDPAAPGAPPEAPSEAVDLSDDVLLSSPPLLSLPQGTAGQEVTAYEAMSSIVNYIQPNKFMSFENSKKKNKSYGISSFVETKGEAMIAKSAVEFVEYNRRQMSRIYPKGTRMDSSNYNPQPFWNAGCQFVALNYQTMDFPMQLNMALFEYNGRSGYLLKHDVMRRSDKKFDPFCERIDTIIANTLSIKIYSGQFLSDKSVKTGVEAEIIGLPGDPKKKFRTKWTATANAINPVWNEEPFVFEKILLPEMASLRLVVHEENGKFLGHRILPLDAIQSGFQHIALRSEGNMVLTLPALFVYIEIKDYIPAAFAGAPPVCSVSPRGARPLLEPGCVYGPNHVEMLVYLNMIDQHTLKHTHTHTHTDAHKHHTHTHTHKHTEWQTEYISHSTIKIIKYQLYILIQE
;
A
#
# COMPACT_ATOMS: atom_id res chain seq x y z
N SER A 1 32.40 -10.45 -0.63
CA SER A 1 33.14 -10.92 -1.82
C SER A 1 34.15 -11.97 -1.41
N GLN A 2 34.11 -13.15 -2.03
CA GLN A 2 35.11 -14.23 -1.83
C GLN A 2 36.37 -14.04 -2.70
N HIS A 3 36.39 -13.04 -3.59
CA HIS A 3 37.49 -12.88 -4.54
C HIS A 3 38.75 -12.31 -3.86
N PRO A 4 39.88 -13.04 -3.83
CA PRO A 4 41.06 -12.68 -3.04
C PRO A 4 41.62 -11.28 -3.38
N LYS A 5 41.60 -10.91 -4.67
CA LYS A 5 42.06 -9.58 -5.11
C LYS A 5 41.24 -8.43 -4.50
N VAL A 6 39.92 -8.59 -4.35
CA VAL A 6 39.05 -7.56 -3.77
C VAL A 6 39.31 -7.44 -2.27
N ARG A 7 39.46 -8.58 -1.58
CA ARG A 7 39.76 -8.61 -0.15
C ARG A 7 41.09 -7.93 0.17
N ASN A 8 42.13 -8.20 -0.64
CA ASN A 8 43.45 -7.59 -0.49
C ASN A 8 43.44 -6.08 -0.76
N VAL A 9 42.74 -5.63 -1.80
CA VAL A 9 42.67 -4.18 -2.13
C VAL A 9 41.99 -3.37 -1.03
N PHE A 10 40.98 -3.94 -0.36
CA PHE A 10 40.24 -3.26 0.70
C PHE A 10 40.67 -3.64 2.11
N ASN A 11 41.79 -4.36 2.26
CA ASN A 11 42.32 -4.81 3.54
C ASN A 11 41.26 -5.48 4.43
N LEU A 12 40.39 -6.32 3.84
CA LEU A 12 39.27 -6.95 4.57
C LEU A 12 39.72 -7.99 5.60
N ASP A 13 40.95 -8.50 5.45
CA ASP A 13 41.52 -9.55 6.30
C ASP A 13 42.42 -9.01 7.43
N PHE A 14 42.53 -7.68 7.57
CA PHE A 14 43.35 -7.06 8.62
C PHE A 14 42.51 -6.74 9.88
N PRO A 15 43.00 -7.08 11.09
CA PRO A 15 42.22 -6.97 12.33
C PRO A 15 41.81 -5.53 12.70
N ASP A 16 42.58 -4.52 12.30
CA ASP A 16 42.29 -3.10 12.59
C ASP A 16 41.57 -2.37 11.43
N SER A 17 41.02 -3.11 10.47
CA SER A 17 40.42 -2.56 9.26
C SER A 17 39.01 -2.00 9.51
N ASN A 18 38.83 -0.69 9.35
CA ASN A 18 37.53 0.00 9.42
C ASN A 18 36.63 -0.23 8.18
N HIS A 19 36.83 -1.30 7.42
CA HIS A 19 36.19 -1.54 6.12
C HIS A 19 34.65 -1.54 6.16
N LEU A 20 34.03 -2.07 7.23
CA LEU A 20 32.56 -2.09 7.38
C LEU A 20 31.95 -0.69 7.47
N SER A 21 32.68 0.27 8.06
CA SER A 21 32.24 1.67 8.16
C SER A 21 32.41 2.46 6.85
N LYS A 22 33.09 1.89 5.86
CA LYS A 22 33.38 2.51 4.56
C LYS A 22 32.61 1.87 3.40
N SER A 23 31.98 0.72 3.61
CA SER A 23 31.20 0.04 2.58
C SER A 23 29.79 0.62 2.48
N ILE A 24 29.37 0.96 1.27
CA ILE A 24 27.98 1.32 0.92
C ILE A 24 27.53 0.39 -0.20
N THR A 25 26.32 -0.15 -0.07
CA THR A 25 25.65 -0.88 -1.15
C THR A 25 24.35 -0.17 -1.49
N ILE A 26 24.17 0.19 -2.76
CA ILE A 26 22.91 0.69 -3.30
C ILE A 26 22.26 -0.46 -4.06
N VAL A 27 21.01 -0.79 -3.71
CA VAL A 27 20.21 -1.82 -4.35
C VAL A 27 19.13 -1.16 -5.20
N THR A 28 19.03 -1.52 -6.46
CA THR A 28 17.98 -1.02 -7.38
C THR A 28 17.39 -2.16 -8.18
N GLY A 29 16.11 -2.11 -8.53
CA GLY A 29 15.47 -3.11 -9.39
C GLY A 29 14.20 -2.58 -10.03
N MET A 30 13.72 -3.26 -11.06
CA MET A 30 12.40 -2.99 -11.66
C MET A 30 11.25 -3.59 -10.83
N ASP A 31 11.57 -4.60 -10.01
CA ASP A 31 10.68 -5.29 -9.10
C ASP A 31 11.50 -5.84 -7.90
N MET A 32 10.86 -6.63 -7.04
CA MET A 32 11.45 -7.15 -5.79
C MET A 32 12.46 -8.28 -6.02
N VAL A 33 12.54 -8.84 -7.23
CA VAL A 33 13.34 -10.02 -7.57
C VAL A 33 14.54 -9.64 -8.44
N ASN A 34 14.30 -8.81 -9.45
CA ASN A 34 15.29 -8.37 -10.44
C ASN A 34 16.12 -7.20 -9.91
N LEU A 35 17.01 -7.51 -8.97
CA LEU A 35 17.84 -6.54 -8.25
C LEU A 35 19.26 -6.43 -8.84
N THR A 36 19.79 -5.22 -8.84
CA THR A 36 21.18 -4.87 -9.16
C THR A 36 21.82 -4.23 -7.94
N TYR A 37 23.03 -4.68 -7.60
CA TYR A 37 23.78 -4.23 -6.43
C TYR A 37 24.99 -3.40 -6.86
N TYR A 38 25.00 -2.13 -6.49
CA TYR A 38 26.13 -1.23 -6.69
C TYR A 38 26.91 -1.09 -5.39
N ASN A 39 28.13 -1.61 -5.37
CA ASN A 39 28.98 -1.63 -4.18
C ASN A 39 30.04 -0.53 -4.27
N PHE A 40 30.06 0.35 -3.28
CA PHE A 40 30.98 1.46 -3.15
C PHE A 40 31.82 1.31 -1.88
N PHE A 41 33.05 1.80 -1.94
CA PHE A 41 33.95 1.85 -0.80
C PHE A 41 34.49 3.27 -0.66
N ALA A 42 34.15 3.96 0.42
CA ALA A 42 34.61 5.33 0.60
C ALA A 42 36.09 5.41 0.95
N SER A 43 36.73 6.43 0.41
CA SER A 43 38.12 6.78 0.73
C SER A 43 38.26 7.37 2.15
N LYS A 44 37.24 8.10 2.64
CA LYS A 44 37.24 8.71 3.98
C LYS A 44 36.87 7.70 5.07
N GLU A 45 37.42 7.88 6.28
CA GLU A 45 37.29 6.92 7.39
C GLU A 45 35.92 6.84 8.03
N LYS A 46 35.13 7.92 7.96
CA LYS A 46 33.72 7.92 8.31
C LYS A 46 32.95 8.50 7.15
N ILE A 47 32.14 7.67 6.53
CA ILE A 47 30.93 8.17 5.89
C ILE A 47 29.96 8.36 7.04
N THR A 48 29.51 9.58 7.30
CA THR A 48 28.24 9.71 8.04
C THR A 48 27.25 8.94 7.19
N PRO A 49 26.62 7.85 7.67
CA PRO A 49 25.55 7.23 6.92
C PRO A 49 24.59 8.37 6.66
N VAL A 50 24.53 8.74 5.39
CA VAL A 50 23.54 9.64 4.87
C VAL A 50 22.28 8.86 5.19
N GLY A 51 21.61 9.18 6.30
CA GLY A 51 20.39 8.48 6.68
C GLY A 51 19.51 8.44 5.45
N ASP A 52 18.66 7.42 5.30
CA ASP A 52 17.76 7.25 4.14
C ASP A 52 16.99 8.54 3.76
N HIS A 53 16.97 9.54 4.65
CA HIS A 53 16.45 10.90 4.49
C HIS A 53 17.34 11.92 3.77
N SER A 54 18.59 11.59 3.40
CA SER A 54 19.54 12.58 2.85
C SER A 54 20.35 12.12 1.64
N LEU A 55 20.15 10.89 1.14
CA LEU A 55 20.46 10.62 -0.25
C LEU A 55 19.33 11.33 -0.97
N PRO A 56 19.57 12.53 -1.52
CA PRO A 56 18.48 13.21 -2.14
C PRO A 56 18.04 12.30 -3.29
N SER A 57 16.75 12.28 -3.57
CA SER A 57 16.18 11.86 -4.85
C SER A 57 16.75 12.64 -6.06
N GLN A 58 17.91 13.29 -5.92
CA GLN A 58 18.63 14.13 -6.87
C GLN A 58 19.64 13.37 -7.74
N TYR A 59 19.95 12.09 -7.49
CA TYR A 59 20.78 11.33 -8.43
C TYR A 59 19.92 10.75 -9.56
N SER A 60 19.52 11.66 -10.44
CA SER A 60 19.10 11.31 -11.79
C SER A 60 19.42 12.48 -12.71
N VAL A 61 20.33 12.16 -13.62
CA VAL A 61 20.52 12.72 -14.96
C VAL A 61 21.46 13.93 -15.12
N VAL A 62 22.73 13.61 -15.38
CA VAL A 62 23.60 14.40 -16.27
C VAL A 62 23.17 14.09 -17.71
N VAL A 63 22.76 15.08 -18.52
CA VAL A 63 22.37 14.87 -19.92
C VAL A 63 23.44 15.41 -20.87
N VAL A 64 24.05 14.50 -21.64
CA VAL A 64 24.83 14.79 -22.84
C VAL A 64 23.93 14.55 -24.07
N LEU A 65 24.08 15.26 -25.17
CA LEU A 65 23.17 15.20 -26.33
C LEU A 65 22.88 13.84 -26.96
N LEU A 66 23.81 12.90 -26.83
CA LEU A 66 23.61 11.49 -27.16
C LEU A 66 22.39 10.88 -26.43
N SER A 67 21.89 11.55 -25.39
CA SER A 67 20.75 11.18 -24.58
C SER A 67 19.40 11.65 -25.14
N ILE A 68 19.27 12.73 -25.92
CA ILE A 68 17.93 13.19 -26.39
C ILE A 68 17.31 12.17 -27.36
N TYR A 69 18.06 11.67 -28.34
CA TYR A 69 17.58 10.61 -29.23
C TYR A 69 17.40 9.25 -28.54
N LYS A 70 18.10 9.01 -27.43
CA LYS A 70 17.88 7.83 -26.58
C LYS A 70 16.66 7.99 -25.67
N MET A 71 16.34 9.21 -25.26
CA MET A 71 15.16 9.56 -24.46
C MET A 71 13.88 9.58 -25.30
N PHE A 72 13.99 9.94 -26.58
CA PHE A 72 12.86 9.97 -27.53
C PHE A 72 13.14 9.13 -28.79
N PRO A 73 13.32 7.80 -28.64
CA PRO A 73 13.75 6.94 -29.74
C PRO A 73 12.64 6.65 -30.79
N ALA A 74 11.37 6.90 -30.44
CA ALA A 74 10.22 6.44 -31.22
C ALA A 74 10.03 7.12 -32.58
N ASP A 75 10.47 8.38 -32.76
CA ASP A 75 10.38 9.10 -34.05
C ASP A 75 11.50 10.15 -34.15
N LYS A 76 12.62 9.71 -34.73
CA LYS A 76 13.82 10.55 -34.90
C LYS A 76 13.54 11.82 -35.71
N LYS A 77 12.70 11.76 -36.75
CA LYS A 77 12.42 12.91 -37.63
C LYS A 77 11.63 13.99 -36.90
N ARG A 78 10.69 13.57 -36.05
CA ARG A 78 9.92 14.50 -35.22
C ARG A 78 10.81 15.18 -34.18
N VAL A 79 11.70 14.42 -33.54
CA VAL A 79 12.68 14.98 -32.58
C VAL A 79 13.60 16.01 -33.28
N GLU A 80 14.11 15.70 -34.47
CA GLU A 80 14.92 16.64 -35.28
C GLU A 80 14.15 17.93 -35.62
N SER A 81 12.85 17.82 -35.91
CA SER A 81 11.99 18.97 -36.21
C SER A 81 11.73 19.82 -34.96
N ALA A 82 11.50 19.19 -33.82
CA ALA A 82 11.32 19.87 -32.54
C ALA A 82 12.60 20.58 -32.07
N LEU A 83 13.77 19.96 -32.25
CA LEU A 83 15.07 20.59 -31.98
C LEU A 83 15.27 21.83 -32.87
N ALA A 84 14.96 21.71 -34.17
CA ALA A 84 15.05 22.84 -35.09
C ALA A 84 14.14 24.02 -34.68
N ALA A 85 12.91 23.72 -34.24
CA ALA A 85 11.96 24.73 -33.78
C ALA A 85 12.43 25.43 -32.48
N ALA A 86 13.17 24.72 -31.63
CA ALA A 86 13.79 25.28 -30.43
C ALA A 86 15.14 25.99 -30.71
N HIS A 87 15.54 26.13 -31.97
CA HIS A 87 16.85 26.65 -32.38
C HIS A 87 18.04 25.87 -31.78
N LEU A 88 17.84 24.57 -31.53
CA LEU A 88 18.85 23.67 -31.01
C LEU A 88 19.52 22.86 -32.13
N PRO A 89 20.83 22.56 -32.00
CA PRO A 89 21.53 21.60 -32.87
C PRO A 89 20.79 20.27 -33.04
N LYS A 90 20.78 19.73 -34.27
CA LYS A 90 20.00 18.54 -34.68
C LYS A 90 20.81 17.48 -35.42
N GLY A 91 22.09 17.73 -35.67
CA GLY A 91 22.99 16.77 -36.28
C GLY A 91 23.20 15.57 -35.35
N LYS A 92 23.38 14.39 -35.94
CA LYS A 92 23.56 13.11 -35.20
C LYS A 92 24.72 13.15 -34.19
N TYR A 93 25.71 14.00 -34.43
CA TYR A 93 26.92 14.15 -33.60
C TYR A 93 27.07 15.56 -33.03
N ASP A 94 26.02 16.38 -33.11
CA ASP A 94 26.05 17.72 -32.56
C ASP A 94 26.02 17.66 -31.03
N THR A 95 26.54 18.71 -30.40
CA THR A 95 26.43 18.93 -28.95
C THR A 95 25.76 20.28 -28.70
N ILE A 96 24.74 20.31 -27.83
CA ILE A 96 24.16 21.53 -27.26
C ILE A 96 24.96 21.83 -26.02
N LYS A 97 25.40 23.09 -25.92
CA LYS A 97 26.04 23.58 -24.72
C LYS A 97 24.96 23.90 -23.67
N PRO A 98 25.22 23.66 -22.38
CA PRO A 98 24.27 23.94 -21.29
C PRO A 98 23.65 25.34 -21.31
N ASP A 99 24.44 26.37 -21.59
CA ASP A 99 24.04 27.77 -21.65
C ASP A 99 22.98 28.06 -22.73
N VAL A 100 22.87 27.20 -23.75
CA VAL A 100 21.87 27.28 -24.82
C VAL A 100 20.64 26.43 -24.50
N PHE A 101 20.78 25.37 -23.71
CA PHE A 101 19.68 24.48 -23.33
C PHE A 101 18.88 25.01 -22.12
N THR A 102 18.34 26.21 -22.29
CA THR A 102 17.55 26.89 -21.25
C THR A 102 16.16 26.27 -21.07
N GLU A 103 15.48 26.58 -19.95
CA GLU A 103 14.10 26.16 -19.71
C GLU A 103 13.15 26.56 -20.84
N ALA A 104 13.33 27.77 -21.37
CA ALA A 104 12.52 28.29 -22.46
C ALA A 104 12.74 27.47 -23.74
N ALA A 105 14.00 27.18 -24.10
CA ALA A 105 14.32 26.34 -25.25
C ALA A 105 13.75 24.91 -25.09
N PHE A 106 13.85 24.34 -23.89
CA PHE A 106 13.29 23.01 -23.62
C PHE A 106 11.76 22.98 -23.70
N LYS A 107 11.08 24.00 -23.17
CA LYS A 107 9.63 24.15 -23.30
C LYS A 107 9.19 24.24 -24.77
N ILE A 108 9.90 25.02 -25.58
CA ILE A 108 9.62 25.11 -27.03
C ILE A 108 9.84 23.76 -27.70
N PHE A 109 10.92 23.04 -27.36
CA PHE A 109 11.18 21.69 -27.86
C PHE A 109 10.03 20.74 -27.53
N LEU A 110 9.61 20.69 -26.27
CA LEU A 110 8.51 19.85 -25.80
C LEU A 110 7.20 20.17 -26.51
N MET A 111 6.85 21.44 -26.65
CA MET A 111 5.66 21.86 -27.40
C MET A 111 5.68 21.34 -28.85
N ASN A 112 6.79 21.50 -29.56
CA ASN A 112 6.88 21.02 -30.93
C ASN A 112 6.94 19.48 -31.03
N LEU A 113 7.17 18.78 -29.91
CA LEU A 113 7.23 17.32 -29.86
C LEU A 113 5.87 16.67 -29.60
N PHE A 114 5.02 17.26 -28.74
CA PHE A 114 3.76 16.64 -28.31
C PHE A 114 2.54 17.57 -28.15
N PHE A 115 2.60 18.86 -28.54
CA PHE A 115 1.51 19.80 -28.23
C PHE A 115 0.13 19.28 -28.65
N LEU A 116 -0.72 19.10 -27.64
CA LEU A 116 -2.11 18.69 -27.74
C LEU A 116 -2.90 19.52 -26.72
N ALA A 117 -2.93 20.84 -26.89
CA ALA A 117 -3.97 21.61 -26.23
C ALA A 117 -5.26 21.44 -27.06
N PRO A 118 -6.36 20.94 -26.48
CA PRO A 118 -7.67 21.23 -27.03
C PRO A 118 -7.83 22.75 -27.18
N SER A 119 -8.66 23.22 -28.11
CA SER A 119 -9.03 24.64 -28.23
C SER A 119 -9.75 25.09 -26.96
N LEU A 120 -8.98 25.51 -25.97
CA LEU A 120 -9.38 25.86 -24.62
C LEU A 120 -9.12 27.37 -24.38
N PRO A 121 -9.66 27.94 -23.28
CA PRO A 121 -9.90 29.37 -23.11
C PRO A 121 -8.73 30.31 -23.41
N SER A 122 -8.99 31.43 -24.09
CA SER A 122 -8.01 32.48 -24.42
C SER A 122 -8.18 33.78 -23.61
N THR A 123 -9.12 33.86 -22.66
CA THR A 123 -9.34 35.07 -21.84
C THR A 123 -9.43 34.76 -20.33
N GLY A 124 -9.10 35.76 -19.49
CA GLY A 124 -9.05 35.63 -18.02
C GLY A 124 -10.37 35.25 -17.35
N ASP A 125 -11.50 35.74 -17.84
CA ASP A 125 -12.84 35.39 -17.32
C ASP A 125 -13.19 33.93 -17.63
N ILE A 126 -12.83 33.46 -18.84
CA ILE A 126 -13.07 32.07 -19.23
C ILE A 126 -12.10 31.14 -18.47
N PHE A 127 -10.86 31.56 -18.18
CA PHE A 127 -9.94 30.80 -17.33
C PHE A 127 -10.45 30.71 -15.88
N THR A 128 -10.99 31.79 -15.33
CA THR A 128 -11.65 31.79 -14.01
C THR A 128 -12.78 30.77 -13.95
N LYS A 129 -13.64 30.78 -14.98
CA LYS A 129 -14.74 29.80 -15.13
C LYS A 129 -14.20 28.38 -15.24
N PHE A 130 -13.17 28.17 -16.05
CA PHE A 130 -12.51 26.88 -16.22
C PHE A 130 -11.98 26.32 -14.88
N LEU A 131 -11.28 27.14 -14.10
CA LEU A 131 -10.73 26.69 -12.81
C LEU A 131 -11.83 26.33 -11.81
N ASN A 132 -12.85 27.17 -11.68
CA ASN A 132 -13.88 27.01 -10.66
C ASN A 132 -15.01 26.05 -11.06
N GLU A 133 -15.22 25.77 -12.35
CA GLU A 133 -16.30 24.88 -12.83
C GLU A 133 -15.80 23.59 -13.49
N LYS A 134 -14.63 23.59 -14.13
CA LYS A 134 -14.09 22.41 -14.84
C LYS A 134 -12.97 21.72 -14.08
N GLN A 135 -12.07 22.46 -13.42
CA GLN A 135 -10.99 21.87 -12.62
C GLN A 135 -11.39 21.55 -11.18
N ARG A 136 -12.52 22.09 -10.71
CA ARG A 136 -13.00 21.89 -9.34
C ARG A 136 -13.83 20.61 -9.24
N ASP A 137 -13.61 19.86 -8.17
CA ASP A 137 -14.50 18.76 -7.80
C ASP A 137 -15.83 19.28 -7.23
N SER A 138 -16.93 18.86 -7.86
CA SER A 138 -18.28 19.30 -7.51
C SER A 138 -18.76 18.85 -6.13
N ARG A 139 -18.12 17.81 -5.55
CA ARG A 139 -18.46 17.25 -4.23
C ARG A 139 -17.89 18.09 -3.09
N LEU A 140 -16.93 18.97 -3.36
CA LEU A 140 -16.25 19.75 -2.33
C LEU A 140 -17.15 20.87 -1.82
N ASN A 141 -17.30 20.93 -0.49
CA ASN A 141 -18.01 21.99 0.20
C ASN A 141 -17.39 23.37 -0.12
N GLU A 142 -18.23 24.35 -0.46
CA GLU A 142 -17.77 25.68 -0.89
C GLU A 142 -17.24 26.55 0.25
N GLU A 143 -17.64 26.30 1.50
CA GLU A 143 -17.14 27.04 2.67
C GLU A 143 -15.76 26.53 3.09
N LEU A 144 -15.59 25.20 3.14
CA LEU A 144 -14.31 24.56 3.49
C LEU A 144 -13.27 24.70 2.38
N PHE A 145 -13.71 24.64 1.12
CA PHE A 145 -12.84 24.74 -0.05
C PHE A 145 -13.35 25.87 -0.96
N PRO A 146 -13.13 27.15 -0.61
CA PRO A 146 -13.65 28.26 -1.37
C PRO A 146 -13.12 28.29 -2.80
N ARG A 147 -13.92 28.87 -3.69
CA ARG A 147 -13.54 29.13 -5.08
C ARG A 147 -12.32 30.04 -5.13
N LEU A 148 -11.51 29.88 -6.17
CA LEU A 148 -10.32 30.72 -6.35
C LEU A 148 -10.72 32.17 -6.55
N ARG A 149 -10.06 33.05 -5.80
CA ARG A 149 -10.25 34.50 -5.87
C ARG A 149 -9.46 35.11 -7.04
N ALA A 150 -9.85 36.30 -7.46
CA ALA A 150 -9.22 37.00 -8.58
C ALA A 150 -7.70 37.23 -8.39
N ASP A 151 -7.25 37.52 -7.17
CA ASP A 151 -5.82 37.67 -6.83
C ASP A 151 -5.04 36.37 -7.06
N GLN A 152 -5.60 35.23 -6.67
CA GLN A 152 -4.99 33.92 -6.84
C GLN A 152 -4.93 33.51 -8.31
N ILE A 153 -6.00 33.78 -9.07
CA ILE A 153 -6.05 33.48 -10.51
C ILE A 153 -5.03 34.32 -11.26
N LYS A 154 -4.89 35.60 -10.91
CA LYS A 154 -3.87 36.48 -11.49
C LYS A 154 -2.47 35.94 -11.23
N ALA A 155 -2.17 35.49 -10.01
CA ALA A 155 -0.89 34.88 -9.68
C ALA A 155 -0.61 33.60 -10.49
N LEU A 156 -1.65 32.79 -10.78
CA LEU A 156 -1.50 31.61 -11.65
C LEU A 156 -1.18 32.00 -13.09
N ILE A 157 -1.85 33.02 -13.63
CA ILE A 157 -1.55 33.54 -14.97
C ILE A 157 -0.11 34.06 -15.02
N GLU A 158 0.30 34.90 -14.06
CA GLU A 158 1.66 35.43 -13.98
C GLU A 158 2.74 34.33 -13.85
N LYS A 159 2.40 33.20 -13.22
CA LYS A 159 3.31 32.06 -13.06
C LYS A 159 3.50 31.23 -14.33
N TYR A 160 2.44 31.03 -15.10
CA TYR A 160 2.42 30.06 -16.21
C TYR A 160 2.49 30.69 -17.60
N GLU A 161 2.15 31.96 -17.74
CA GLU A 161 2.16 32.66 -19.02
C GLU A 161 3.59 32.99 -19.47
N PRO A 162 4.05 32.48 -20.64
CA PRO A 162 5.40 32.74 -21.14
C PRO A 162 5.56 34.13 -21.78
N GLY A 163 4.46 34.82 -22.12
CA GLY A 163 4.45 36.13 -22.77
C GLY A 163 4.15 37.31 -21.84
N SER A 164 4.27 38.53 -22.37
CA SER A 164 3.93 39.77 -21.62
C SER A 164 2.43 40.13 -21.62
N ASN A 165 1.55 39.17 -21.90
CA ASN A 165 0.10 39.39 -21.97
C ASN A 165 -0.48 39.49 -20.56
N LYS A 166 -0.66 40.72 -20.06
CA LYS A 166 -1.19 40.97 -18.72
C LYS A 166 -2.66 40.52 -18.61
N GLY A 167 -2.91 39.48 -17.83
CA GLY A 167 -4.26 39.06 -17.42
C GLY A 167 -4.98 38.09 -18.39
N GLN A 168 -4.27 37.54 -19.37
CA GLN A 168 -4.79 36.49 -20.24
C GLN A 168 -3.84 35.28 -20.22
N ILE A 169 -4.39 34.09 -20.36
CA ILE A 169 -3.62 32.85 -20.47
C ILE A 169 -3.64 32.40 -21.93
N SER A 170 -2.47 32.14 -22.51
CA SER A 170 -2.35 31.59 -23.85
C SER A 170 -2.55 30.07 -23.83
N PRO A 171 -2.76 29.41 -24.99
CA PRO A 171 -2.78 27.95 -25.07
C PRO A 171 -1.49 27.30 -24.52
N GLU A 172 -0.34 27.94 -24.73
CA GLU A 172 0.96 27.57 -24.16
C GLU A 172 0.92 27.65 -22.63
N GLY A 173 0.48 28.80 -22.10
CA GLY A 173 0.36 29.03 -20.65
C GLY A 173 -0.57 28.03 -19.97
N LEU A 174 -1.71 27.71 -20.61
CA LEU A 174 -2.65 26.72 -20.12
C LEU A 174 -2.06 25.31 -20.12
N MET A 175 -1.30 24.94 -21.16
CA MET A 175 -0.58 23.66 -21.18
C MET A 175 0.42 23.58 -20.01
N PHE A 176 1.19 24.62 -19.75
CA PHE A 176 2.12 24.64 -18.61
C PHE A 176 1.40 24.58 -17.27
N TYR A 177 0.21 25.20 -17.16
CA TYR A 177 -0.64 25.05 -15.99
C TYR A 177 -1.09 23.59 -15.80
N LEU A 178 -1.55 22.92 -16.86
CA LEU A 178 -2.01 21.51 -16.84
C LEU A 178 -0.89 20.48 -16.62
N MET A 179 0.36 20.86 -16.86
CA MET A 179 1.58 20.11 -16.49
C MET A 179 2.18 20.62 -15.16
N GLY A 180 1.51 21.57 -14.53
CA GLY A 180 1.95 22.29 -13.36
C GLY A 180 1.83 21.46 -12.09
N SER A 181 2.26 22.07 -10.99
CA SER A 181 2.17 21.48 -9.64
C SER A 181 0.77 21.57 -9.05
N GLU A 182 0.00 22.54 -9.52
CA GLU A 182 -1.36 22.88 -9.09
C GLU A 182 -2.38 21.89 -9.66
N THR A 183 -2.04 21.24 -10.78
CA THR A 183 -2.83 20.17 -11.37
C THR A 183 -2.25 18.83 -10.92
N SER A 184 -2.75 18.33 -9.79
CA SER A 184 -2.47 16.97 -9.34
C SER A 184 -3.75 16.15 -9.38
N ILE A 185 -3.68 14.99 -10.02
CA ILE A 185 -4.79 14.03 -10.05
C ILE A 185 -5.14 13.50 -8.64
N ILE A 186 -4.18 13.50 -7.72
CA ILE A 186 -4.35 12.97 -6.36
C ILE A 186 -4.34 14.12 -5.35
N ILE A 187 -5.25 14.05 -4.38
CA ILE A 187 -5.20 14.88 -3.17
C ILE A 187 -3.96 14.47 -2.37
N GLN A 188 -2.96 15.35 -2.30
CA GLN A 188 -1.63 15.01 -1.75
C GLN A 188 -1.68 14.53 -0.29
N ASP A 189 -2.62 15.06 0.50
CA ASP A 189 -2.81 14.65 1.90
C ASP A 189 -3.14 13.17 2.06
N ARG A 190 -3.78 12.55 1.05
CA ARG A 190 -4.09 11.11 1.04
C ARG A 190 -2.84 10.24 0.85
N LEU A 191 -1.78 10.79 0.26
CA LEU A 191 -0.50 10.10 0.12
C LEU A 191 0.34 10.16 1.40
N ALA A 192 0.18 11.22 2.20
CA ALA A 192 0.79 11.31 3.53
C ALA A 192 0.08 10.38 4.53
N THR A 193 0.70 10.15 5.69
CA THR A 193 0.03 9.44 6.80
C THR A 193 -1.12 10.31 7.30
N CYS A 194 -2.35 9.89 7.00
CA CYS A 194 -3.56 10.68 7.21
C CYS A 194 -4.70 9.88 7.86
N ASN A 195 -4.62 8.55 7.89
CA ASN A 195 -5.62 7.74 8.59
C ASN A 195 -5.42 7.84 10.10
N ASP A 196 -6.52 7.70 10.84
CA ASP A 196 -6.46 7.51 12.29
C ASP A 196 -5.77 6.17 12.58
N MET A 197 -4.59 6.22 13.21
CA MET A 197 -3.76 5.07 13.55
C MET A 197 -3.99 4.57 14.99
N THR A 198 -5.01 5.09 15.68
CA THR A 198 -5.36 4.78 17.08
C THR A 198 -6.50 3.76 17.24
N GLN A 199 -7.08 3.29 16.14
CA GLN A 199 -8.08 2.23 16.17
C GLN A 199 -7.43 0.86 16.45
N PRO A 200 -8.16 -0.14 16.94
CA PRO A 200 -7.64 -1.50 17.12
C PRO A 200 -7.15 -2.12 15.80
N ILE A 201 -6.10 -2.96 15.84
CA ILE A 201 -5.56 -3.67 14.66
C ILE A 201 -6.63 -4.28 13.71
N PRO A 202 -7.71 -4.94 14.18
CA PRO A 202 -8.70 -5.54 13.30
C PRO A 202 -9.43 -4.54 12.41
N HIS A 203 -9.32 -3.23 12.69
CA HIS A 203 -9.94 -2.15 11.93
C HIS A 203 -9.11 -1.69 10.72
N TYR A 204 -7.98 -2.33 10.40
CA TYR A 204 -7.14 -1.95 9.26
C TYR A 204 -7.02 -3.08 8.25
N PHE A 205 -6.89 -2.73 6.97
CA PHE A 205 -6.26 -3.60 5.97
C PHE A 205 -4.75 -3.52 6.15
N ILE A 206 -4.09 -4.67 6.12
CA ILE A 206 -2.66 -4.81 6.46
C ILE A 206 -1.95 -5.46 5.29
N LYS A 207 -0.97 -4.75 4.74
CA LYS A 207 -0.19 -5.20 3.59
C LYS A 207 0.57 -6.49 3.93
N SER A 208 0.21 -7.59 3.27
CA SER A 208 0.63 -8.95 3.69
C SER A 208 1.26 -9.75 2.56
N SER A 209 2.30 -10.51 2.87
CA SER A 209 3.04 -11.39 1.96
C SER A 209 2.76 -12.87 2.29
N HIS A 210 2.76 -13.71 1.26
CA HIS A 210 2.65 -15.16 1.33
C HIS A 210 3.96 -15.78 0.83
N ASN A 211 4.42 -16.85 1.50
CA ASN A 211 5.69 -17.55 1.24
C ASN A 211 6.82 -16.57 0.89
N THR A 212 7.04 -15.60 1.78
CA THR A 212 7.87 -14.40 1.55
C THR A 212 9.27 -14.72 1.07
N TYR A 213 9.83 -15.87 1.45
CA TYR A 213 11.17 -16.30 1.09
C TYR A 213 11.35 -16.60 -0.41
N LEU A 214 10.28 -16.90 -1.16
CA LEU A 214 10.38 -17.35 -2.55
C LEU A 214 10.53 -16.21 -3.56
N THR A 215 11.41 -16.38 -4.54
CA THR A 215 11.62 -15.42 -5.65
C THR A 215 10.91 -15.82 -6.95
N ALA A 216 10.36 -17.03 -7.03
CA ALA A 216 9.74 -17.56 -8.25
C ALA A 216 8.59 -18.54 -7.92
N GLY A 217 8.45 -19.62 -8.70
CA GLY A 217 7.41 -20.64 -8.54
C GLY A 217 7.51 -21.41 -7.22
N GLN A 218 6.39 -21.97 -6.77
CA GLN A 218 6.25 -22.66 -5.49
C GLN A 218 7.00 -24.01 -5.43
N PHE A 219 7.31 -24.63 -6.57
CA PHE A 219 7.91 -25.97 -6.59
C PHE A 219 9.44 -25.98 -6.68
N SER A 220 10.03 -25.05 -7.42
CA SER A 220 11.48 -25.03 -7.73
C SER A 220 12.09 -23.63 -7.67
N GLY A 221 11.39 -22.67 -7.05
CA GLY A 221 11.88 -21.32 -6.85
C GLY A 221 13.05 -21.24 -5.86
N VAL A 222 13.88 -20.22 -6.02
CA VAL A 222 14.95 -19.91 -5.08
C VAL A 222 14.37 -19.21 -3.86
N SER A 223 14.82 -19.61 -2.68
CA SER A 223 14.54 -18.94 -1.42
C SER A 223 15.67 -17.96 -1.09
N THR A 224 15.37 -16.76 -0.59
CA THR A 224 16.39 -15.77 -0.20
C THR A 224 15.94 -14.88 0.97
N PRO A 225 16.83 -14.56 1.93
CA PRO A 225 16.56 -13.54 2.95
C PRO A 225 16.29 -12.15 2.36
N GLU A 226 16.78 -11.87 1.15
CA GLU A 226 16.61 -10.56 0.52
C GLU A 226 15.14 -10.22 0.24
N MET A 227 14.30 -11.23 -0.06
CA MET A 227 12.89 -10.99 -0.30
C MET A 227 12.19 -10.40 0.92
N TYR A 228 12.63 -10.74 2.14
CA TYR A 228 12.12 -10.13 3.37
C TYR A 228 12.47 -8.64 3.44
N ARG A 229 13.72 -8.26 3.08
CA ARG A 229 14.14 -6.85 3.01
C ARG A 229 13.27 -6.09 2.02
N GLN A 230 13.13 -6.60 0.80
CA GLN A 230 12.37 -5.94 -0.27
C GLN A 230 10.88 -5.81 0.07
N CYS A 231 10.27 -6.85 0.63
CA CYS A 231 8.88 -6.80 1.10
C CYS A 231 8.69 -5.71 2.17
N LEU A 232 9.57 -5.66 3.18
CA LEU A 232 9.51 -4.66 4.25
C LEU A 232 9.73 -3.23 3.72
N LEU A 233 10.73 -3.02 2.86
CA LEU A 233 11.01 -1.74 2.22
C LEU A 233 9.83 -1.24 1.38
N SER A 234 9.06 -2.15 0.77
CA SER A 234 7.81 -1.82 0.07
C SER A 234 6.65 -1.45 1.00
N GLY A 235 6.84 -1.48 2.32
CA GLY A 235 5.82 -1.21 3.34
C GLY A 235 5.00 -2.45 3.72
N CYS A 236 5.40 -3.67 3.37
CA CYS A 236 4.71 -4.89 3.82
C CYS A 236 4.85 -5.05 5.34
N ARG A 237 3.77 -5.44 6.03
CA ARG A 237 3.69 -5.51 7.51
C ARG A 237 3.34 -6.90 8.03
N CYS A 238 3.12 -7.88 7.15
CA CYS A 238 2.93 -9.28 7.53
C CYS A 238 3.73 -10.19 6.61
N LEU A 239 4.66 -10.96 7.16
CA LEU A 239 5.58 -11.84 6.42
C LEU A 239 5.39 -13.29 6.86
N GLU A 240 5.70 -14.24 5.99
CA GLU A 240 5.54 -15.68 6.25
C GLU A 240 6.89 -16.39 6.32
N LEU A 241 7.05 -17.28 7.31
CA LEU A 241 8.26 -18.05 7.58
C LEU A 241 7.88 -19.53 7.78
N ASP A 242 8.17 -20.36 6.78
CA ASP A 242 7.95 -21.81 6.81
C ASP A 242 9.17 -22.47 7.44
N CYS A 243 9.09 -22.81 8.71
CA CYS A 243 10.25 -23.21 9.52
C CYS A 243 10.37 -24.73 9.57
N TRP A 244 11.52 -25.25 9.17
CA TRP A 244 11.82 -26.70 9.10
C TRP A 244 13.03 -27.08 9.93
N LYS A 245 13.03 -28.34 10.37
CA LYS A 245 14.07 -28.91 11.24
C LYS A 245 15.39 -29.06 10.50
N GLY A 246 16.45 -28.46 11.04
CA GLY A 246 17.82 -28.61 10.60
C GLY A 246 18.32 -30.05 10.71
N LYS A 247 19.13 -30.48 9.72
CA LYS A 247 19.75 -31.81 9.70
C LYS A 247 21.08 -31.79 10.48
N PRO A 248 21.49 -32.91 11.10
CA PRO A 248 22.82 -33.05 11.68
C PRO A 248 23.93 -32.85 10.64
N PRO A 249 25.13 -32.35 11.02
CA PRO A 249 25.58 -32.09 12.39
C PRO A 249 25.24 -30.68 12.94
N ASP A 250 24.88 -29.71 12.09
CA ASP A 250 24.77 -28.31 12.49
C ASP A 250 23.45 -28.00 13.26
N GLU A 251 22.40 -28.79 13.03
CA GLU A 251 21.09 -28.65 13.70
C GLU A 251 20.54 -27.20 13.67
N GLU A 252 20.82 -26.45 12.61
CA GLU A 252 20.29 -25.09 12.40
C GLU A 252 18.91 -25.14 11.74
N PRO A 253 17.87 -24.50 12.33
CA PRO A 253 16.58 -24.40 11.68
C PRO A 253 16.69 -23.59 10.38
N TYR A 254 15.99 -24.04 9.34
CA TYR A 254 15.98 -23.40 8.02
C TYR A 254 14.55 -23.09 7.57
N ILE A 255 14.46 -22.29 6.51
CA ILE A 255 13.22 -21.92 5.85
C ILE A 255 13.24 -22.45 4.43
N THR A 256 12.16 -23.11 4.04
CA THR A 256 11.92 -23.62 2.69
C THR A 256 10.43 -23.96 2.50
N HIS A 257 10.00 -24.21 1.27
CA HIS A 257 8.69 -24.81 1.04
C HIS A 257 8.82 -26.33 1.10
N GLY A 258 8.21 -26.96 2.11
CA GLY A 258 8.38 -28.38 2.39
C GLY A 258 8.01 -29.31 1.24
N PHE A 259 8.71 -30.44 1.14
CA PHE A 259 8.46 -31.48 0.13
C PHE A 259 8.52 -30.98 -1.32
N THR A 260 9.30 -29.92 -1.57
CA THR A 260 9.52 -29.34 -2.90
C THR A 260 11.01 -29.33 -3.28
N MET A 261 11.34 -28.77 -4.45
CA MET A 261 12.72 -28.56 -4.92
C MET A 261 13.21 -27.12 -4.67
N THR A 262 12.53 -26.36 -3.81
CA THR A 262 12.95 -24.99 -3.45
C THR A 262 14.21 -25.01 -2.60
N THR A 263 15.05 -23.97 -2.71
CA THR A 263 16.31 -23.91 -1.95
C THR A 263 16.04 -23.59 -0.48
N GLU A 264 16.95 -24.00 0.39
CA GLU A 264 16.87 -23.76 1.83
C GLU A 264 17.67 -22.50 2.21
N ILE A 265 17.17 -21.72 3.17
CA ILE A 265 17.88 -20.56 3.75
C ILE A 265 17.85 -20.64 5.27
N LEU A 266 18.89 -20.15 5.95
CA LEU A 266 18.96 -20.21 7.40
C LEU A 266 17.89 -19.32 8.04
N PHE A 267 17.21 -19.83 9.06
CA PHE A 267 16.23 -19.05 9.83
C PHE A 267 16.89 -17.80 10.44
N LYS A 268 18.12 -17.95 10.96
CA LYS A 268 18.88 -16.86 11.56
C LYS A 268 19.08 -15.68 10.59
N ASP A 269 19.52 -15.96 9.37
CA ASP A 269 19.77 -14.93 8.34
C ASP A 269 18.49 -14.17 7.97
N VAL A 270 17.34 -14.86 7.99
CA VAL A 270 16.03 -14.24 7.77
C VAL A 270 15.65 -13.31 8.92
N ILE A 271 15.85 -13.72 10.17
CA ILE A 271 15.59 -12.86 11.33
C ILE A 271 16.49 -11.62 11.32
N GLU A 272 17.77 -11.76 10.94
CA GLU A 272 18.69 -10.62 10.76
C GLU A 272 18.22 -9.68 9.64
N ALA A 273 17.82 -10.21 8.49
CA ALA A 273 17.29 -9.42 7.38
C ALA A 273 16.02 -8.65 7.74
N ILE A 274 15.11 -9.28 8.50
CA ILE A 274 13.90 -8.64 9.02
C ILE A 274 14.26 -7.52 9.99
N ASN A 275 15.15 -7.77 10.96
CA ASN A 275 15.55 -6.77 11.95
C ASN A 275 16.15 -5.53 11.29
N GLU A 276 16.96 -5.73 10.25
CA GLU A 276 17.58 -4.64 9.49
C GLU A 276 16.55 -3.75 8.79
N SER A 277 15.45 -4.33 8.28
CA SER A 277 14.56 -3.63 7.34
C SER A 277 13.17 -3.31 7.90
N ALA A 278 12.79 -3.90 9.05
CA ALA A 278 11.43 -3.89 9.58
C ALA A 278 10.82 -2.48 9.62
N PHE A 279 11.59 -1.50 10.09
CA PHE A 279 11.09 -0.15 10.36
C PHE A 279 11.73 0.95 9.50
N LYS A 280 12.46 0.60 8.43
CA LYS A 280 13.14 1.60 7.55
C LYS A 280 12.14 2.53 6.84
N THR A 281 11.03 1.99 6.35
CA THR A 281 10.04 2.75 5.54
C THR A 281 8.68 2.93 6.21
N SER A 282 8.43 2.22 7.31
CA SER A 282 7.21 2.34 8.10
C SER A 282 7.48 2.03 9.56
N PRO A 283 7.09 2.89 10.52
CA PRO A 283 7.31 2.65 11.94
C PRO A 283 6.26 1.70 12.55
N PHE A 284 5.20 1.37 11.82
CA PHE A 284 4.07 0.57 12.32
C PHE A 284 4.43 -0.91 12.47
N PRO A 285 3.72 -1.64 13.35
CA PRO A 285 4.08 -3.01 13.74
C PRO A 285 4.20 -3.98 12.57
N VAL A 286 5.07 -4.97 12.74
CA VAL A 286 5.27 -6.08 11.80
C VAL A 286 4.79 -7.39 12.43
N VAL A 287 4.03 -8.18 11.68
CA VAL A 287 3.58 -9.52 12.09
C VAL A 287 4.37 -10.59 11.34
N LEU A 288 4.92 -11.55 12.06
CA LEU A 288 5.60 -12.70 11.48
C LEU A 288 4.70 -13.94 11.62
N SER A 289 4.21 -14.44 10.49
CA SER A 289 3.41 -15.67 10.37
C SER A 289 4.33 -16.87 10.27
N PHE A 290 4.49 -17.59 11.38
CA PHE A 290 5.26 -18.83 11.40
C PHE A 290 4.36 -19.99 10.96
N GLU A 291 4.82 -20.75 9.97
CA GLU A 291 4.34 -22.09 9.69
C GLU A 291 5.38 -23.06 10.25
N ASN A 292 5.14 -23.56 11.46
CA ASN A 292 6.15 -24.27 12.22
C ASN A 292 6.07 -25.79 11.99
N HIS A 293 7.12 -26.36 11.38
CA HIS A 293 7.35 -27.80 11.19
C HIS A 293 8.54 -28.32 11.99
N VAL A 294 9.11 -27.50 12.88
CA VAL A 294 10.26 -27.87 13.72
C VAL A 294 9.78 -28.70 14.91
N ASP A 295 9.81 -30.02 14.77
CA ASP A 295 9.37 -30.99 15.78
C ASP A 295 10.32 -31.12 17.01
N SER A 296 11.46 -30.44 17.00
CA SER A 296 12.49 -30.50 18.05
C SER A 296 12.40 -29.34 19.04
N VAL A 297 12.32 -29.67 20.34
CA VAL A 297 12.34 -28.69 21.45
C VAL A 297 13.58 -27.80 21.37
N LYS A 298 14.76 -28.41 21.23
CA LYS A 298 16.06 -27.72 21.17
C LYS A 298 16.12 -26.70 20.02
N GLN A 299 15.59 -27.05 18.84
CA GLN A 299 15.58 -26.14 17.70
C GLN A 299 14.51 -25.06 17.81
N GLN A 300 13.32 -25.35 18.38
CA GLN A 300 12.33 -24.31 18.69
C GLN A 300 12.83 -23.31 19.75
N GLU A 301 13.57 -23.77 20.76
CA GLU A 301 14.26 -22.89 21.72
C GLU A 301 15.27 -22.00 21.02
N LYS A 302 16.04 -22.56 20.08
CA LYS A 302 17.00 -21.82 19.27
C LYS A 302 16.32 -20.73 18.43
N MET A 303 15.19 -21.04 17.78
CA MET A 303 14.38 -20.05 17.06
C MET A 303 13.90 -18.92 17.97
N ALA A 304 13.33 -19.26 19.14
CA ALA A 304 12.87 -18.26 20.11
C ALA A 304 14.02 -17.37 20.61
N ASN A 305 15.20 -17.96 20.82
CA ASN A 305 16.41 -17.24 21.24
C ASN A 305 16.93 -16.31 20.13
N TYR A 306 16.93 -16.74 18.87
CA TYR A 306 17.25 -15.86 17.74
C TYR A 306 16.29 -14.66 17.68
N CYS A 307 14.97 -14.88 17.81
CA CYS A 307 14.01 -13.79 17.86
C CYS A 307 14.30 -12.83 19.02
N ARG A 308 14.52 -13.31 20.24
CA ARG A 308 14.79 -12.44 21.41
C ARG A 308 16.09 -11.66 21.28
N THR A 309 17.15 -12.31 20.84
CA THR A 309 18.51 -11.71 20.80
C THR A 309 18.65 -10.72 19.65
N ILE A 310 18.12 -11.04 18.47
CA ILE A 310 18.31 -10.23 17.27
C ILE A 310 17.32 -9.06 17.24
N PHE A 311 16.04 -9.29 17.55
CA PHE A 311 15.04 -8.21 17.57
C PHE A 311 15.13 -7.34 18.83
N GLY A 312 15.64 -7.89 19.95
CA GLY A 312 15.74 -7.18 21.21
C GLY A 312 14.39 -6.56 21.63
N ASP A 313 14.42 -5.26 21.95
CA ASP A 313 13.24 -4.50 22.39
C ASP A 313 12.13 -4.37 21.33
N ALA A 314 12.45 -4.61 20.05
CA ALA A 314 11.44 -4.61 19.00
C ALA A 314 10.50 -5.81 19.12
N LEU A 315 10.95 -6.95 19.67
CA LEU A 315 10.08 -8.11 19.85
C LEU A 315 9.09 -7.86 20.99
N LEU A 316 7.80 -7.96 20.69
CA LEU A 316 6.76 -7.92 21.71
C LEU A 316 6.63 -9.30 22.36
N THR A 317 7.23 -9.47 23.53
CA THR A 317 7.17 -10.72 24.32
C THR A 317 5.92 -10.77 25.20
N GLU A 318 5.63 -9.68 25.92
CA GLU A 318 4.52 -9.60 26.86
C GLU A 318 3.37 -8.72 26.34
N PRO A 319 2.11 -9.02 26.72
CA PRO A 319 0.98 -8.12 26.45
C PRO A 319 1.17 -6.78 27.16
N LEU A 320 0.71 -5.70 26.52
CA LEU A 320 0.59 -4.39 27.16
C LEU A 320 -0.44 -4.44 28.29
N GLU A 321 -0.13 -3.79 29.43
CA GLU A 321 -0.98 -3.79 30.62
C GLU A 321 -2.42 -3.34 30.35
N LYS A 322 -2.58 -2.32 29.48
CA LYS A 322 -3.88 -1.78 29.06
C LYS A 322 -4.73 -2.79 28.28
N TYR A 323 -4.12 -3.79 27.66
CA TYR A 323 -4.76 -4.75 26.78
C TYR A 323 -4.46 -6.19 27.21
N PRO A 324 -5.00 -6.64 28.36
CA PRO A 324 -4.78 -8.00 28.82
C PRO A 324 -5.48 -9.01 27.90
N LEU A 325 -4.90 -10.20 27.77
CA LEU A 325 -5.40 -11.29 26.91
C LEU A 325 -6.64 -11.98 27.52
N LYS A 326 -7.74 -11.25 27.67
CA LYS A 326 -9.01 -11.72 28.24
C LYS A 326 -10.15 -11.60 27.22
N PRO A 327 -11.16 -12.50 27.27
CA PRO A 327 -12.39 -12.31 26.50
C PRO A 327 -13.04 -10.95 26.78
N GLY A 328 -13.69 -10.35 25.79
CA GLY A 328 -14.29 -9.01 25.91
C GLY A 328 -13.33 -7.86 25.59
N GLN A 329 -12.04 -8.00 25.86
CA GLN A 329 -11.06 -6.93 25.66
C GLN A 329 -10.68 -6.72 24.19
N GLN A 330 -10.40 -5.46 23.82
CA GLN A 330 -9.84 -5.12 22.50
C GLN A 330 -8.34 -5.41 22.45
N ILE A 331 -7.76 -5.34 21.25
CA ILE A 331 -6.31 -5.40 21.06
C ILE A 331 -5.76 -3.99 20.76
N PRO A 332 -4.46 -3.76 21.00
CA PRO A 332 -3.87 -2.43 20.82
C PRO A 332 -4.00 -1.90 19.39
N SER A 333 -3.82 -0.60 19.25
CA SER A 333 -3.73 0.07 17.95
C SER A 333 -2.36 -0.06 17.30
N PRO A 334 -2.24 0.16 15.97
CA PRO A 334 -0.94 0.26 15.31
C PRO A 334 -0.02 1.32 15.94
N SER A 335 -0.58 2.44 16.41
CA SER A 335 0.20 3.50 17.08
C SER A 335 0.80 3.05 18.41
N GLU A 336 0.04 2.29 19.21
CA GLU A 336 0.52 1.78 20.51
C GLU A 336 1.54 0.63 20.35
N LEU A 337 1.64 0.05 19.16
CA LEU A 337 2.57 -1.03 18.81
C LEU A 337 3.67 -0.58 17.84
N MET A 338 3.92 0.73 17.76
CA MET A 338 4.97 1.29 16.91
C MET A 338 6.34 0.68 17.26
N GLY A 339 7.10 0.30 16.23
CA GLY A 339 8.41 -0.34 16.38
C GLY A 339 8.36 -1.76 16.93
N LYS A 340 7.18 -2.40 17.01
CA LYS A 340 7.03 -3.76 17.54
C LYS A 340 6.88 -4.83 16.47
N ILE A 341 7.49 -5.98 16.73
CA ILE A 341 7.38 -7.22 15.96
C ILE A 341 6.52 -8.20 16.77
N LEU A 342 5.45 -8.71 16.16
CA LEU A 342 4.52 -9.66 16.77
C LEU A 342 4.67 -11.02 16.10
N ILE A 343 4.68 -12.08 16.90
CA ILE A 343 4.78 -13.46 16.40
C ILE A 343 3.39 -14.10 16.36
N LYS A 344 3.00 -14.57 15.17
CA LYS A 344 1.90 -15.51 14.98
C LYS A 344 2.48 -16.91 14.92
N ASN A 345 2.29 -17.68 16.00
CA ASN A 345 2.59 -19.11 16.05
C ASN A 345 1.59 -19.81 16.98
N LYS A 346 1.45 -21.13 16.88
CA LYS A 346 0.63 -21.90 17.83
C LYS A 346 1.09 -21.62 19.27
N LYS A 347 0.14 -21.62 20.20
CA LYS A 347 0.40 -21.44 21.64
C LYS A 347 -0.03 -22.69 22.38
N GLY A 348 0.87 -23.28 23.17
CA GLY A 348 0.55 -24.39 24.05
C GLY A 348 -0.59 -24.01 25.02
N HIS A 349 -1.55 -24.91 25.21
CA HIS A 349 -2.57 -24.73 26.24
C HIS A 349 -1.94 -25.03 27.61
N ASP A 350 -2.05 -24.09 28.55
CA ASP A 350 -1.82 -24.40 29.96
C ASP A 350 -2.75 -25.56 30.33
N LYS A 351 -2.17 -26.69 30.75
CA LYS A 351 -2.96 -27.74 31.39
C LYS A 351 -3.67 -27.10 32.58
N PRO A 352 -5.00 -27.18 32.72
CA PRO A 352 -5.65 -26.80 33.96
C PRO A 352 -4.97 -27.57 35.09
N ALA A 353 -4.60 -26.86 36.16
CA ALA A 353 -4.09 -27.49 37.36
C ALA A 353 -5.02 -28.65 37.72
N ILE A 354 -4.46 -29.86 37.83
CA ILE A 354 -5.17 -31.05 38.29
C ILE A 354 -5.62 -30.71 39.70
N VAL A 355 -6.88 -30.33 39.85
CA VAL A 355 -7.56 -30.40 41.13
C VAL A 355 -7.77 -31.89 41.36
N GLU A 356 -7.04 -32.46 42.33
CA GLU A 356 -7.34 -33.79 42.87
C GLU A 356 -8.84 -33.84 43.20
N GLN A 357 -9.61 -34.54 42.36
CA GLN A 357 -10.95 -34.97 42.75
C GLN A 357 -10.82 -36.37 43.36
N ALA A 358 -11.22 -36.44 44.62
CA ALA A 358 -11.34 -37.65 45.41
C ALA A 358 -12.21 -38.72 44.73
N PRO A 359 -12.02 -40.02 45.06
CA PRO A 359 -12.74 -41.11 44.40
C PRO A 359 -14.22 -41.12 44.79
N LEU A 360 -15.11 -41.23 43.81
CA LEU A 360 -16.53 -41.52 44.02
C LEU A 360 -16.78 -43.04 43.84
N PRO A 361 -17.73 -43.63 44.60
CA PRO A 361 -17.85 -45.08 44.77
C PRO A 361 -18.64 -45.79 43.65
N GLU A 362 -18.31 -47.07 43.45
CA GLU A 362 -18.99 -48.04 42.60
C GLU A 362 -20.37 -48.47 43.16
N VAL A 363 -21.41 -48.44 42.32
CA VAL A 363 -22.62 -49.32 42.29
C VAL A 363 -23.27 -49.07 40.91
N GLY A 364 -23.80 -49.97 40.08
CA GLY A 364 -24.11 -51.40 40.07
C GLY A 364 -25.12 -51.62 38.91
N ASP A 365 -25.05 -52.76 38.23
CA ASP A 365 -25.83 -53.14 37.04
C ASP A 365 -27.37 -53.11 37.20
N ALA A 366 -28.09 -52.75 36.12
CA ALA A 366 -29.43 -53.28 35.81
C ALA A 366 -29.78 -53.09 34.32
N ALA A 367 -30.36 -54.14 33.72
CA ALA A 367 -30.60 -54.34 32.28
C ALA A 367 -32.05 -54.08 31.80
N THR A 368 -32.24 -54.15 30.47
CA THR A 368 -33.48 -54.32 29.63
C THR A 368 -34.36 -53.08 29.42
N ASP A 369 -34.93 -52.73 28.24
CA ASP A 369 -35.16 -53.41 26.95
C ASP A 369 -35.51 -52.37 25.81
N PRO A 370 -35.76 -52.76 24.54
CA PRO A 370 -35.40 -52.01 23.32
C PRO A 370 -36.57 -51.40 22.52
N ALA A 371 -36.27 -50.47 21.59
CA ALA A 371 -36.75 -50.45 20.18
C ALA A 371 -36.59 -49.07 19.48
N ALA A 372 -35.91 -49.10 18.32
CA ALA A 372 -36.30 -48.57 17.00
C ALA A 372 -35.20 -47.77 16.25
N PRO A 373 -35.02 -47.97 14.93
CA PRO A 373 -33.76 -47.71 14.23
C PRO A 373 -33.81 -46.50 13.28
N GLY A 374 -32.66 -45.84 13.06
CA GLY A 374 -32.47 -45.01 11.86
C GLY A 374 -31.48 -43.85 11.97
N ALA A 375 -30.17 -44.11 11.89
CA ALA A 375 -29.15 -43.21 11.33
C ALA A 375 -27.82 -43.99 11.12
N PRO A 376 -27.11 -43.83 9.99
CA PRO A 376 -25.84 -44.52 9.75
C PRO A 376 -24.71 -43.89 10.59
N PRO A 377 -23.65 -44.66 10.97
CA PRO A 377 -22.71 -44.24 12.01
C PRO A 377 -21.62 -43.31 11.45
N GLU A 378 -21.32 -42.24 12.20
CA GLU A 378 -20.03 -41.54 12.13
C GLU A 378 -18.92 -42.50 12.59
N ALA A 379 -17.87 -42.64 11.77
CA ALA A 379 -16.69 -43.42 12.12
C ALA A 379 -15.79 -42.63 13.10
N PRO A 380 -15.22 -43.27 14.14
CA PRO A 380 -14.27 -42.61 15.03
C PRO A 380 -12.90 -42.47 14.34
N SER A 381 -12.30 -41.29 14.44
CA SER A 381 -10.91 -41.06 14.03
C SER A 381 -9.95 -41.67 15.06
N GLU A 382 -9.43 -42.85 14.76
CA GLU A 382 -8.32 -43.43 15.52
C GLU A 382 -7.02 -42.65 15.22
N ALA A 383 -6.31 -42.28 16.28
CA ALA A 383 -4.95 -41.75 16.20
C ALA A 383 -4.01 -42.91 15.84
N VAL A 384 -3.40 -42.84 14.67
CA VAL A 384 -2.40 -43.82 14.23
C VAL A 384 -1.02 -43.21 14.47
N ASP A 385 -0.27 -43.82 15.39
CA ASP A 385 1.15 -43.58 15.61
C ASP A 385 1.90 -44.21 14.43
N LEU A 386 2.45 -43.40 13.52
CA LEU A 386 3.08 -43.87 12.27
C LEU A 386 4.56 -43.51 12.24
N SER A 387 5.40 -44.55 12.19
CA SER A 387 6.84 -44.48 11.98
C SER A 387 7.19 -44.02 10.55
N ASP A 388 8.37 -43.42 10.41
CA ASP A 388 8.87 -42.63 9.27
C ASP A 388 8.87 -43.29 7.87
N ASP A 389 8.61 -44.60 7.74
CA ASP A 389 8.82 -45.33 6.47
C ASP A 389 7.60 -45.38 5.53
N VAL A 390 6.44 -44.78 5.86
CA VAL A 390 5.19 -44.93 5.07
C VAL A 390 4.78 -43.67 4.26
N LEU A 391 5.56 -42.58 4.30
CA LEU A 391 5.19 -41.29 3.66
C LEU A 391 5.28 -41.25 2.11
N LEU A 392 5.68 -42.34 1.45
CA LEU A 392 5.88 -42.38 -0.01
C LEU A 392 4.64 -42.73 -0.85
N SER A 393 3.47 -43.01 -0.25
CA SER A 393 2.26 -43.45 -0.98
C SER A 393 1.06 -42.50 -0.94
N SER A 394 1.22 -41.29 -0.39
CA SER A 394 0.18 -40.24 -0.43
C SER A 394 0.34 -39.36 -1.68
N PRO A 395 -0.76 -38.83 -2.28
CA PRO A 395 -0.62 -37.86 -3.37
C PRO A 395 0.27 -36.68 -2.91
N PRO A 396 1.03 -36.02 -3.81
CA PRO A 396 1.94 -34.95 -3.40
C PRO A 396 1.17 -33.92 -2.57
N LEU A 397 1.64 -33.61 -1.36
CA LEU A 397 0.93 -32.75 -0.39
C LEU A 397 0.55 -31.37 -0.98
N LEU A 398 1.28 -30.91 -1.99
CA LEU A 398 1.00 -29.73 -2.82
C LEU A 398 -0.35 -29.76 -3.56
N SER A 399 -0.91 -30.95 -3.81
CA SER A 399 -2.21 -31.13 -4.47
C SER A 399 -3.39 -30.85 -3.55
N LEU A 400 -3.18 -30.80 -2.23
CA LEU A 400 -4.21 -30.42 -1.27
C LEU A 400 -4.38 -28.89 -1.24
N PRO A 401 -5.61 -28.37 -1.12
CA PRO A 401 -5.85 -26.93 -1.16
C PRO A 401 -5.05 -26.13 -0.11
N GLN A 402 -4.83 -26.72 1.07
CA GLN A 402 -4.16 -26.07 2.20
C GLN A 402 -2.63 -26.14 2.15
N GLY A 403 -2.03 -26.95 1.26
CA GLY A 403 -0.58 -27.14 1.20
C GLY A 403 0.01 -27.69 2.51
N THR A 404 1.25 -27.30 2.81
CA THR A 404 1.98 -27.70 4.03
C THR A 404 1.40 -27.12 5.32
N ALA A 405 0.67 -26.00 5.25
CA ALA A 405 0.01 -25.36 6.40
C ALA A 405 -0.94 -26.29 7.19
N GLY A 406 -1.42 -27.37 6.58
CA GLY A 406 -2.26 -28.37 7.24
C GLY A 406 -1.53 -29.23 8.28
N GLN A 407 -0.19 -29.23 8.30
CA GLN A 407 0.64 -30.18 9.07
C GLN A 407 1.53 -29.54 10.15
N GLU A 408 1.29 -28.28 10.53
CA GLU A 408 2.07 -27.60 11.59
C GLU A 408 2.16 -28.43 12.88
N VAL A 409 3.35 -28.47 13.50
CA VAL A 409 3.60 -29.22 14.74
C VAL A 409 3.16 -28.48 16.00
N THR A 410 3.21 -29.15 17.15
CA THR A 410 2.93 -28.54 18.46
C THR A 410 3.99 -27.49 18.79
N ALA A 411 3.57 -26.33 19.30
CA ALA A 411 4.48 -25.31 19.80
C ALA A 411 4.89 -25.62 21.24
N TYR A 412 6.19 -25.60 21.50
CA TYR A 412 6.74 -25.74 22.86
C TYR A 412 6.73 -24.40 23.60
N GLU A 413 7.07 -24.45 24.89
CA GLU A 413 7.01 -23.30 25.81
C GLU A 413 7.80 -22.08 25.30
N ALA A 414 9.02 -22.29 24.82
CA ALA A 414 9.90 -21.21 24.36
C ALA A 414 9.27 -20.38 23.23
N MET A 415 8.67 -21.03 22.22
CA MET A 415 7.97 -20.35 21.13
C MET A 415 6.58 -19.85 21.55
N SER A 416 5.88 -20.55 22.44
CA SER A 416 4.56 -20.14 22.94
C SER A 416 4.61 -18.87 23.79
N SER A 417 5.71 -18.68 24.53
CA SER A 417 5.92 -17.53 25.43
C SER A 417 6.07 -16.18 24.71
N ILE A 418 6.45 -16.19 23.42
CA ILE A 418 6.59 -14.97 22.60
C ILE A 418 5.35 -14.68 21.75
N VAL A 419 4.24 -15.41 21.96
CA VAL A 419 2.95 -15.22 21.26
C VAL A 419 1.92 -14.55 22.19
N ASN A 420 1.43 -13.38 21.75
CA ASN A 420 0.45 -12.56 22.50
C ASN A 420 -0.84 -12.25 21.70
N TYR A 421 -0.89 -11.16 20.93
CA TYR A 421 -2.11 -10.63 20.31
C TYR A 421 -2.50 -11.33 19.02
N ILE A 422 -1.60 -12.11 18.41
CA ILE A 422 -1.84 -12.78 17.13
C ILE A 422 -1.84 -14.30 17.33
N GLN A 423 -2.82 -14.83 18.06
CA GLN A 423 -2.93 -16.26 18.36
C GLN A 423 -3.72 -17.01 17.28
N PRO A 424 -3.08 -17.88 16.48
CA PRO A 424 -3.77 -18.68 15.47
C PRO A 424 -4.70 -19.69 16.13
N ASN A 425 -5.96 -19.69 15.70
CA ASN A 425 -7.00 -20.60 16.16
C ASN A 425 -7.60 -21.38 14.99
N LYS A 426 -7.84 -22.67 15.19
CA LYS A 426 -8.65 -23.48 14.27
C LYS A 426 -10.07 -22.90 14.23
N PHE A 427 -10.45 -22.38 13.06
CA PHE A 427 -11.78 -21.82 12.85
C PHE A 427 -12.84 -22.93 12.87
N MET A 428 -13.89 -22.75 13.68
CA MET A 428 -15.04 -23.68 13.75
C MET A 428 -16.27 -23.07 13.09
N SER A 429 -16.76 -21.93 13.61
CA SER A 429 -17.84 -21.13 13.02
C SER A 429 -17.74 -19.68 13.50
N PHE A 430 -18.51 -18.78 12.87
CA PHE A 430 -18.61 -17.38 13.30
C PHE A 430 -19.27 -17.26 14.67
N GLU A 431 -20.32 -18.05 14.95
CA GLU A 431 -21.04 -18.07 16.24
C GLU A 431 -20.12 -18.50 17.38
N ASN A 432 -19.31 -19.56 17.16
CA ASN A 432 -18.36 -20.02 18.17
C ASN A 432 -17.30 -18.97 18.46
N SER A 433 -16.80 -18.30 17.42
CA SER A 433 -15.80 -17.23 17.57
C SER A 433 -16.36 -16.02 18.32
N LYS A 434 -17.60 -15.63 17.99
CA LYS A 434 -18.37 -14.60 18.70
C LYS A 434 -18.62 -14.96 20.16
N LYS A 435 -19.01 -16.21 20.45
CA LYS A 435 -19.23 -16.73 21.81
C LYS A 435 -17.95 -16.71 22.64
N LYS A 436 -16.81 -17.11 22.06
CA LYS A 436 -15.50 -17.08 22.74
C LYS A 436 -15.04 -15.66 23.02
N ASN A 437 -15.41 -14.69 22.18
CA ASN A 437 -15.19 -13.27 22.39
C ASN A 437 -13.71 -12.90 22.66
N LYS A 438 -12.75 -13.52 21.94
CA LYS A 438 -11.30 -13.29 22.10
C LYS A 438 -10.70 -12.48 20.94
N SER A 439 -10.48 -11.17 21.10
CA SER A 439 -10.02 -10.29 19.99
C SER A 439 -8.61 -10.61 19.50
N TYR A 440 -7.77 -11.20 20.36
CA TYR A 440 -6.41 -11.65 20.04
C TYR A 440 -6.36 -12.96 19.23
N GLY A 441 -7.51 -13.49 18.82
CA GLY A 441 -7.60 -14.66 17.95
C GLY A 441 -7.51 -14.27 16.48
N ILE A 442 -6.69 -15.00 15.72
CA ILE A 442 -6.63 -14.93 14.26
C ILE A 442 -6.97 -16.30 13.66
N SER A 443 -7.67 -16.32 12.53
CA SER A 443 -7.88 -17.53 11.72
C SER A 443 -7.32 -17.34 10.32
N SER A 444 -6.60 -18.35 9.83
CA SER A 444 -6.04 -18.36 8.47
C SER A 444 -6.88 -19.24 7.56
N PHE A 445 -7.14 -18.78 6.34
CA PHE A 445 -7.99 -19.45 5.37
C PHE A 445 -7.32 -19.46 3.99
N VAL A 446 -7.28 -20.63 3.35
CA VAL A 446 -7.00 -20.70 1.91
C VAL A 446 -8.07 -19.94 1.12
N GLU A 447 -7.69 -19.30 0.01
CA GLU A 447 -8.56 -18.48 -0.83
C GLU A 447 -9.92 -19.15 -1.13
N THR A 448 -9.93 -20.45 -1.45
CA THR A 448 -11.15 -21.20 -1.82
C THR A 448 -12.14 -21.33 -0.66
N LYS A 449 -11.63 -21.51 0.56
CA LYS A 449 -12.46 -21.54 1.78
C LYS A 449 -12.97 -20.13 2.09
N GLY A 450 -12.13 -19.12 1.92
CA GLY A 450 -12.51 -17.72 2.08
C GLY A 450 -13.63 -17.30 1.11
N GLU A 451 -13.49 -17.62 -0.19
CA GLU A 451 -14.50 -17.39 -1.23
C GLU A 451 -15.83 -18.08 -0.89
N ALA A 452 -15.77 -19.35 -0.44
CA ALA A 452 -16.96 -20.08 -0.02
C ALA A 452 -17.66 -19.43 1.19
N MET A 453 -16.91 -18.85 2.13
CA MET A 453 -17.49 -18.11 3.26
C MET A 453 -18.08 -16.78 2.83
N ILE A 454 -17.45 -16.05 1.90
CA ILE A 454 -18.02 -14.82 1.31
C ILE A 454 -19.34 -15.16 0.61
N ALA A 455 -19.40 -16.23 -0.18
CA ALA A 455 -20.60 -16.61 -0.90
C ALA A 455 -21.78 -17.02 0.00
N LYS A 456 -21.50 -17.58 1.18
CA LYS A 456 -22.53 -18.12 2.09
C LYS A 456 -22.87 -17.22 3.28
N SER A 457 -21.92 -16.44 3.76
CA SER A 457 -21.97 -15.80 5.09
C SER A 457 -21.13 -14.50 5.13
N ALA A 458 -21.23 -13.66 4.10
CA ALA A 458 -20.45 -12.42 3.98
C ALA A 458 -20.64 -11.47 5.17
N VAL A 459 -21.90 -11.30 5.63
CA VAL A 459 -22.25 -10.40 6.73
C VAL A 459 -21.60 -10.85 8.03
N GLU A 460 -21.67 -12.15 8.33
CA GLU A 460 -21.03 -12.74 9.50
C GLU A 460 -19.51 -12.61 9.44
N PHE A 461 -18.94 -12.69 8.24
CA PHE A 461 -17.50 -12.52 8.05
C PHE A 461 -17.05 -11.08 8.29
N VAL A 462 -17.80 -10.09 7.82
CA VAL A 462 -17.57 -8.66 8.15
C VAL A 462 -17.64 -8.43 9.66
N GLU A 463 -18.66 -8.98 10.32
CA GLU A 463 -18.82 -8.89 11.78
C GLU A 463 -17.68 -9.57 12.55
N TYR A 464 -17.21 -10.72 12.09
CA TYR A 464 -16.03 -11.39 12.63
C TYR A 464 -14.78 -10.49 12.53
N ASN A 465 -14.57 -9.92 11.35
CA ASN A 465 -13.41 -9.07 11.05
C ASN A 465 -13.47 -7.67 11.72
N ARG A 466 -14.60 -7.29 12.32
CA ARG A 466 -14.65 -6.10 13.18
C ARG A 466 -13.85 -6.31 14.46
N ARG A 467 -13.83 -7.52 14.99
CA ARG A 467 -13.30 -7.81 16.33
C ARG A 467 -12.07 -8.71 16.33
N GLN A 468 -12.01 -9.64 15.40
CA GLN A 468 -10.92 -10.60 15.24
C GLN A 468 -10.24 -10.40 13.89
N MET A 469 -9.15 -11.13 13.68
CA MET A 469 -8.35 -11.04 12.47
C MET A 469 -8.55 -12.26 11.59
N SER A 470 -8.55 -12.05 10.28
CA SER A 470 -8.46 -13.12 9.29
C SER A 470 -7.24 -12.93 8.41
N ARG A 471 -6.56 -14.05 8.12
CA ARG A 471 -5.52 -14.14 7.11
C ARG A 471 -6.00 -14.98 5.94
N ILE A 472 -5.85 -14.47 4.73
CA ILE A 472 -6.15 -15.18 3.49
C ILE A 472 -4.84 -15.48 2.78
N TYR A 473 -4.69 -16.69 2.24
CA TYR A 473 -3.50 -17.07 1.48
C TYR A 473 -3.87 -17.89 0.22
N PRO A 474 -3.02 -17.88 -0.82
CA PRO A 474 -3.27 -18.60 -2.06
C PRO A 474 -3.38 -20.11 -1.86
N LYS A 475 -4.15 -20.79 -2.71
CA LYS A 475 -4.25 -22.26 -2.74
C LYS A 475 -2.98 -22.90 -3.30
N GLY A 476 -2.65 -24.09 -2.83
CA GLY A 476 -1.45 -24.84 -3.25
C GLY A 476 -1.37 -25.15 -4.75
N THR A 477 -2.50 -25.17 -5.47
CA THR A 477 -2.51 -25.43 -6.92
C THR A 477 -1.94 -24.28 -7.76
N ARG A 478 -1.71 -23.09 -7.17
CA ARG A 478 -1.02 -21.95 -7.82
C ARG A 478 0.49 -22.13 -7.79
N MET A 479 0.97 -23.20 -8.42
CA MET A 479 2.39 -23.57 -8.41
C MET A 479 3.29 -22.55 -9.13
N ASP A 480 2.71 -21.74 -10.01
CA ASP A 480 3.34 -20.62 -10.71
C ASP A 480 3.46 -19.35 -9.86
N SER A 481 3.01 -19.40 -8.60
CA SER A 481 2.94 -18.24 -7.70
C SER A 481 1.99 -17.14 -8.18
N SER A 482 0.99 -17.46 -9.02
CA SER A 482 -0.09 -16.52 -9.37
C SER A 482 -0.87 -16.07 -8.13
N ASN A 483 -1.49 -14.89 -8.20
CA ASN A 483 -2.29 -14.34 -7.10
C ASN A 483 -3.80 -14.47 -7.35
N TYR A 484 -4.56 -14.47 -6.27
CA TYR A 484 -6.01 -14.30 -6.28
C TYR A 484 -6.38 -12.82 -6.15
N ASN A 485 -7.60 -12.44 -6.57
CA ASN A 485 -8.05 -11.05 -6.43
C ASN A 485 -8.26 -10.70 -4.94
N PRO A 486 -7.59 -9.69 -4.37
CA PRO A 486 -7.73 -9.35 -2.96
C PRO A 486 -9.03 -8.61 -2.63
N GLN A 487 -9.64 -7.93 -3.60
CA GLN A 487 -10.80 -7.05 -3.38
C GLN A 487 -11.99 -7.74 -2.68
N PRO A 488 -12.43 -8.95 -3.06
CA PRO A 488 -13.53 -9.62 -2.37
C PRO A 488 -13.27 -9.85 -0.87
N PHE A 489 -12.02 -10.10 -0.49
CA PHE A 489 -11.64 -10.30 0.91
C PHE A 489 -11.57 -8.98 1.67
N TRP A 490 -11.06 -7.90 1.07
CA TRP A 490 -11.16 -6.57 1.66
C TRP A 490 -12.61 -6.11 1.80
N ASN A 491 -13.49 -6.42 0.84
CA ASN A 491 -14.92 -6.18 0.94
C ASN A 491 -15.58 -6.93 2.11
N ALA A 492 -15.05 -8.10 2.50
CA ALA A 492 -15.45 -8.84 3.70
C ALA A 492 -14.72 -8.35 4.98
N GLY A 493 -13.89 -7.32 4.89
CA GLY A 493 -13.15 -6.74 6.01
C GLY A 493 -11.90 -7.50 6.44
N CYS A 494 -11.44 -8.49 5.67
CA CYS A 494 -10.25 -9.30 5.98
C CYS A 494 -9.00 -8.43 5.99
N GLN A 495 -8.18 -8.55 7.04
CA GLN A 495 -7.04 -7.67 7.26
C GLN A 495 -5.77 -8.15 6.57
N PHE A 496 -5.44 -9.44 6.72
CA PHE A 496 -4.18 -10.01 6.24
C PHE A 496 -4.40 -10.78 4.95
N VAL A 497 -4.65 -10.07 3.85
CA VAL A 497 -4.83 -10.67 2.52
C VAL A 497 -3.46 -10.86 1.88
N ALA A 498 -2.86 -12.03 2.09
CA ALA A 498 -1.48 -12.33 1.72
C ALA A 498 -1.35 -12.72 0.24
N LEU A 499 -0.39 -12.10 -0.45
CA LEU A 499 -0.10 -12.30 -1.87
C LEU A 499 1.37 -12.69 -2.09
N ASN A 500 1.67 -13.32 -3.23
CA ASN A 500 3.01 -13.67 -3.70
C ASN A 500 3.69 -12.44 -4.33
N TYR A 501 4.71 -11.87 -3.65
CA TYR A 501 5.36 -10.60 -4.03
C TYR A 501 6.28 -10.70 -5.24
N GLN A 502 6.72 -11.91 -5.56
CA GLN A 502 7.52 -12.21 -6.73
C GLN A 502 6.71 -12.16 -8.05
N THR A 503 5.38 -12.12 -7.97
CA THR A 503 4.50 -12.13 -9.14
C THR A 503 3.76 -10.80 -9.26
N MET A 504 4.18 -9.94 -10.20
CA MET A 504 3.59 -8.61 -10.42
C MET A 504 2.34 -8.63 -11.33
N ASP A 505 1.43 -9.55 -11.05
CA ASP A 505 0.13 -9.65 -11.74
C ASP A 505 -0.86 -8.58 -11.26
N PHE A 506 -2.08 -8.56 -11.81
CA PHE A 506 -3.10 -7.57 -11.47
C PHE A 506 -3.38 -7.46 -9.95
N PRO A 507 -3.57 -8.57 -9.20
CA PRO A 507 -3.66 -8.52 -7.74
C PRO A 507 -2.52 -7.77 -7.05
N MET A 508 -1.28 -8.02 -7.46
CA MET A 508 -0.12 -7.34 -6.87
C MET A 508 -0.05 -5.87 -7.29
N GLN A 509 -0.38 -5.53 -8.54
CA GLN A 509 -0.51 -4.15 -9.00
C GLN A 509 -1.51 -3.36 -8.13
N LEU A 510 -2.68 -3.95 -7.87
CA LEU A 510 -3.71 -3.38 -6.99
C LEU A 510 -3.19 -3.19 -5.56
N ASN A 511 -2.57 -4.22 -4.98
CA ASN A 511 -1.98 -4.14 -3.64
C ASN A 511 -0.89 -3.05 -3.54
N MET A 512 0.03 -2.98 -4.50
CA MET A 512 1.10 -1.98 -4.51
C MET A 512 0.57 -0.56 -4.70
N ALA A 513 -0.53 -0.38 -5.44
CA ALA A 513 -1.16 0.91 -5.63
C ALA A 513 -1.92 1.39 -4.39
N LEU A 514 -2.76 0.55 -3.78
CA LEU A 514 -3.54 0.96 -2.60
C LEU A 514 -2.65 1.25 -1.39
N PHE A 515 -1.62 0.44 -1.16
CA PHE A 515 -0.69 0.69 -0.04
C PHE A 515 0.40 1.73 -0.38
N GLU A 516 0.30 2.45 -1.51
CA GLU A 516 1.05 3.71 -1.72
C GLU A 516 0.52 4.82 -0.81
N TYR A 517 -0.77 4.77 -0.46
CA TYR A 517 -1.48 5.76 0.34
C TYR A 517 -1.21 5.59 1.84
N ASN A 518 -1.63 6.58 2.64
CA ASN A 518 -1.37 6.63 4.08
C ASN A 518 0.13 6.56 4.44
N GLY A 519 0.97 7.24 3.66
CA GLY A 519 2.41 7.36 3.89
C GLY A 519 3.19 6.05 3.67
N ARG A 520 2.67 5.12 2.86
CA ARG A 520 3.25 3.78 2.67
C ARG A 520 3.44 3.00 3.99
N SER A 521 2.59 3.30 4.97
CA SER A 521 2.63 2.69 6.29
C SER A 521 2.41 1.17 6.27
N GLY A 522 1.76 0.65 5.23
CA GLY A 522 1.31 -0.74 5.15
C GLY A 522 0.01 -1.01 5.90
N TYR A 523 -0.63 0.04 6.44
CA TYR A 523 -1.91 0.00 7.13
C TYR A 523 -2.88 0.98 6.45
N LEU A 524 -4.08 0.52 6.12
CA LEU A 524 -5.17 1.37 5.62
C LEU A 524 -6.38 1.17 6.52
N LEU A 525 -6.94 2.25 7.06
CA LEU A 525 -8.10 2.16 7.94
C LEU A 525 -9.31 1.68 7.13
N LYS A 526 -10.03 0.68 7.65
CA LYS A 526 -11.26 0.20 7.03
C LYS A 526 -12.36 1.25 7.13
N HIS A 527 -13.26 1.25 6.15
CA HIS A 527 -14.43 2.11 6.16
C HIS A 527 -15.29 1.92 7.41
N ASP A 528 -15.93 3.00 7.87
CA ASP A 528 -16.74 3.04 9.11
C ASP A 528 -17.80 1.93 9.19
N VAL A 529 -18.45 1.61 8.07
CA VAL A 529 -19.47 0.54 7.99
C VAL A 529 -18.93 -0.84 8.39
N MET A 530 -17.62 -1.07 8.27
CA MET A 530 -16.96 -2.31 8.68
C MET A 530 -16.49 -2.29 10.14
N ARG A 531 -16.47 -1.11 10.78
CA ARG A 531 -15.89 -0.90 12.12
C ARG A 531 -16.95 -0.66 13.19
N ARG A 532 -18.00 0.10 12.88
CA ARG A 532 -19.03 0.48 13.86
C ARG A 532 -19.88 -0.70 14.28
N SER A 533 -20.18 -0.83 15.56
CA SER A 533 -20.97 -1.95 16.11
C SER A 533 -22.49 -1.79 15.98
N ASP A 534 -22.98 -0.59 15.64
CA ASP A 534 -24.40 -0.24 15.62
C ASP A 534 -25.13 -0.69 14.34
N LYS A 535 -24.40 -0.98 13.26
CA LYS A 535 -24.96 -1.42 11.99
C LYS A 535 -24.22 -2.63 11.43
N LYS A 536 -24.99 -3.54 10.82
CA LYS A 536 -24.45 -4.61 9.99
C LYS A 536 -24.19 -4.08 8.58
N PHE A 537 -23.12 -4.55 7.97
CA PHE A 537 -22.79 -4.23 6.59
C PHE A 537 -22.82 -5.51 5.76
N ASP A 538 -23.58 -5.48 4.67
CA ASP A 538 -23.59 -6.52 3.65
C ASP A 538 -22.82 -6.03 2.42
N PRO A 539 -21.67 -6.65 2.08
CA PRO A 539 -20.91 -6.28 0.88
C PRO A 539 -21.68 -6.41 -0.43
N PHE A 540 -22.75 -7.22 -0.47
CA PHE A 540 -23.58 -7.44 -1.66
C PHE A 540 -24.84 -6.57 -1.70
N CYS A 541 -24.99 -5.62 -0.77
CA CYS A 541 -26.14 -4.72 -0.77
C CYS A 541 -26.18 -3.83 -2.02
N GLU A 542 -27.39 -3.46 -2.45
CA GLU A 542 -27.60 -2.57 -3.61
C GLU A 542 -27.62 -1.08 -3.23
N ARG A 543 -27.64 -0.78 -1.93
CA ARG A 543 -27.71 0.57 -1.35
C ARG A 543 -27.16 0.57 0.07
N ILE A 544 -26.45 1.64 0.44
CA ILE A 544 -25.97 1.91 1.79
C ILE A 544 -26.56 3.26 2.23
N ASP A 545 -27.47 3.26 3.21
CA ASP A 545 -28.27 4.47 3.54
C ASP A 545 -27.45 5.66 4.05
N THR A 546 -26.26 5.42 4.61
CA THR A 546 -25.40 6.47 5.18
C THR A 546 -24.38 7.00 4.19
N ILE A 547 -24.33 6.48 2.97
CA ILE A 547 -23.29 6.81 1.98
C ILE A 547 -23.94 7.30 0.70
N ILE A 548 -23.38 8.39 0.18
CA ILE A 548 -23.76 8.96 -1.11
C ILE A 548 -22.95 8.22 -2.17
N ALA A 549 -23.65 7.49 -3.04
CA ALA A 549 -23.02 6.85 -4.20
C ALA A 549 -22.51 7.92 -5.18
N ASN A 550 -21.47 7.61 -5.96
CA ASN A 550 -20.93 8.51 -6.97
C ASN A 550 -21.14 8.01 -8.40
N THR A 551 -21.15 8.94 -9.35
CA THR A 551 -20.94 8.67 -10.77
C THR A 551 -19.56 9.19 -11.17
N LEU A 552 -18.75 8.34 -11.76
CA LEU A 552 -17.46 8.70 -12.34
C LEU A 552 -17.60 8.75 -13.87
N SER A 553 -17.19 9.86 -14.48
CA SER A 553 -17.01 9.98 -15.91
C SER A 553 -15.55 10.28 -16.22
N ILE A 554 -14.95 9.52 -17.13
CA ILE A 554 -13.58 9.77 -17.60
C ILE A 554 -13.53 9.82 -19.12
N LYS A 555 -13.03 10.93 -19.65
CA LYS A 555 -12.73 11.09 -21.08
C LYS A 555 -11.24 11.02 -21.30
N ILE A 556 -10.81 10.07 -22.13
CA ILE A 556 -9.39 9.88 -22.48
C ILE A 556 -9.12 10.62 -23.79
N TYR A 557 -8.36 11.70 -23.73
CA TYR A 557 -8.04 12.51 -24.91
C TYR A 557 -6.85 11.93 -25.66
N SER A 558 -5.73 11.76 -24.96
CA SER A 558 -4.45 11.41 -25.56
C SER A 558 -3.49 10.75 -24.57
N GLY A 559 -2.39 10.23 -25.10
CA GLY A 559 -1.25 9.78 -24.32
C GLY A 559 0.03 10.47 -24.78
N GLN A 560 1.07 10.41 -23.96
CA GLN A 560 2.38 10.99 -24.22
C GLN A 560 3.46 9.94 -23.95
N PHE A 561 4.38 9.77 -24.89
CA PHE A 561 5.58 8.93 -24.77
C PHE A 561 5.31 7.52 -24.23
N LEU A 562 4.28 6.85 -24.73
CA LEU A 562 3.80 5.57 -24.20
C LEU A 562 4.75 4.39 -24.49
N SER A 563 5.54 4.49 -25.55
CA SER A 563 6.48 3.43 -25.96
C SER A 563 7.67 4.03 -26.70
N ASP A 564 8.81 3.37 -26.57
CA ASP A 564 10.04 3.67 -27.30
C ASP A 564 9.97 3.28 -28.78
N LYS A 565 8.93 2.54 -29.18
CA LYS A 565 8.69 2.06 -30.53
C LYS A 565 7.46 2.72 -31.12
N SER A 566 7.44 2.90 -32.44
CA SER A 566 6.24 3.30 -33.17
C SER A 566 5.26 2.13 -33.22
N VAL A 567 4.32 2.09 -32.28
CA VAL A 567 3.30 1.02 -32.14
C VAL A 567 1.92 1.63 -31.98
N LYS A 568 0.89 0.84 -32.29
CA LYS A 568 -0.49 1.24 -31.95
C LYS A 568 -0.77 0.96 -30.49
N THR A 569 -1.51 1.85 -29.85
CA THR A 569 -1.81 1.79 -28.42
C THR A 569 -3.30 1.92 -28.16
N GLY A 570 -3.75 1.41 -27.01
CA GLY A 570 -5.12 1.50 -26.54
C GLY A 570 -5.15 1.57 -25.01
N VAL A 571 -6.19 2.19 -24.46
CA VAL A 571 -6.36 2.37 -23.02
C VAL A 571 -7.60 1.63 -22.54
N GLU A 572 -7.44 0.87 -21.47
CA GLU A 572 -8.51 0.18 -20.76
C GLU A 572 -8.80 0.88 -19.44
N ALA A 573 -10.08 0.99 -19.08
CA ALA A 573 -10.54 1.58 -17.84
C ALA A 573 -11.57 0.68 -17.15
N GLU A 574 -11.41 0.45 -15.85
CA GLU A 574 -12.34 -0.33 -15.03
C GLU A 574 -12.42 0.19 -13.60
N ILE A 575 -13.55 -0.07 -12.93
CA ILE A 575 -13.73 0.16 -11.49
C ILE A 575 -13.49 -1.16 -10.74
N ILE A 576 -12.74 -1.05 -9.64
CA ILE A 576 -12.49 -2.13 -8.69
C ILE A 576 -13.12 -1.71 -7.38
N GLY A 577 -14.05 -2.48 -6.83
CA GLY A 577 -14.79 -2.09 -5.63
C GLY A 577 -15.71 -3.19 -5.12
N LEU A 578 -16.89 -2.80 -4.65
CA LEU A 578 -17.92 -3.72 -4.18
C LEU A 578 -18.50 -4.57 -5.33
N PRO A 579 -19.05 -5.75 -5.05
CA PRO A 579 -19.70 -6.60 -6.06
C PRO A 579 -20.85 -5.93 -6.83
N GLY A 580 -21.50 -4.92 -6.23
CA GLY A 580 -22.57 -4.14 -6.84
C GLY A 580 -22.10 -2.92 -7.65
N ASP A 581 -20.81 -2.58 -7.60
CA ASP A 581 -20.23 -1.49 -8.39
C ASP A 581 -20.16 -1.84 -9.89
N PRO A 582 -20.03 -0.85 -10.78
CA PRO A 582 -19.94 -1.07 -12.23
C PRO A 582 -18.81 -2.03 -12.64
N LYS A 583 -19.18 -3.17 -13.22
CA LYS A 583 -18.23 -4.20 -13.71
C LYS A 583 -17.81 -4.03 -15.16
N LYS A 584 -18.37 -3.04 -15.86
CA LYS A 584 -18.10 -2.82 -17.28
C LYS A 584 -16.65 -2.37 -17.46
N LYS A 585 -15.88 -3.11 -18.25
CA LYS A 585 -14.57 -2.68 -18.72
C LYS A 585 -14.74 -1.86 -19.99
N PHE A 586 -14.21 -0.65 -19.99
CA PHE A 586 -14.17 0.20 -21.17
C PHE A 586 -12.80 0.11 -21.83
N ARG A 587 -12.78 0.30 -23.15
CA ARG A 587 -11.57 0.32 -23.95
C ARG A 587 -11.71 1.35 -25.04
N THR A 588 -10.67 2.14 -25.26
CA THR A 588 -10.59 3.00 -26.45
C THR A 588 -10.41 2.15 -27.70
N LYS A 589 -10.66 2.70 -28.89
CA LYS A 589 -10.16 2.07 -30.12
C LYS A 589 -8.63 2.08 -30.12
N TRP A 590 -8.05 1.20 -30.91
CA TRP A 590 -6.63 1.29 -31.23
C TRP A 590 -6.35 2.57 -32.02
N THR A 591 -5.19 3.18 -31.79
CA THR A 591 -4.76 4.35 -32.56
C THR A 591 -4.73 4.03 -34.06
N ALA A 592 -5.20 4.96 -34.90
CA ALA A 592 -5.27 4.73 -36.35
C ALA A 592 -3.90 4.47 -36.99
N THR A 593 -2.85 5.10 -36.45
CA THR A 593 -1.46 4.95 -36.87
C THR A 593 -0.60 4.42 -35.73
N ALA A 594 0.56 3.88 -36.07
CA ALA A 594 1.58 3.43 -35.12
C ALA A 594 2.29 4.64 -34.48
N ASN A 595 1.57 5.41 -33.68
CA ASN A 595 2.05 6.59 -32.98
C ASN A 595 1.97 6.37 -31.47
N ALA A 596 3.14 6.19 -30.83
CA ALA A 596 3.23 6.06 -29.37
C ALA A 596 3.75 7.34 -28.68
N ILE A 597 4.14 8.37 -29.43
CA ILE A 597 4.66 9.63 -28.87
C ILE A 597 3.53 10.52 -28.38
N ASN A 598 2.49 10.69 -29.18
CA ASN A 598 1.35 11.55 -28.84
C ASN A 598 0.02 11.03 -29.44
N PRO A 599 -0.35 9.77 -29.17
CA PRO A 599 -1.62 9.22 -29.66
C PRO A 599 -2.82 10.03 -29.16
N VAL A 600 -3.84 10.17 -30.01
CA VAL A 600 -5.11 10.84 -29.70
C VAL A 600 -6.24 9.84 -29.95
N TRP A 601 -7.10 9.66 -28.95
CA TRP A 601 -8.31 8.86 -29.05
C TRP A 601 -9.55 9.76 -29.10
N ASN A 602 -9.67 10.68 -28.12
CA ASN A 602 -10.74 11.67 -28.00
C ASN A 602 -12.15 11.09 -28.27
N GLU A 603 -12.44 9.97 -27.64
CA GLU A 603 -13.73 9.28 -27.76
C GLU A 603 -14.76 9.83 -26.75
N GLU A 604 -15.97 9.28 -26.79
CA GLU A 604 -16.99 9.55 -25.77
C GLU A 604 -16.50 9.11 -24.39
N PRO A 605 -16.90 9.83 -23.32
CA PRO A 605 -16.46 9.51 -21.98
C PRO A 605 -16.94 8.12 -21.54
N PHE A 606 -16.08 7.42 -20.80
CA PHE A 606 -16.46 6.22 -20.09
C PHE A 606 -17.21 6.63 -18.83
N VAL A 607 -18.44 6.13 -18.68
CA VAL A 607 -19.32 6.47 -17.56
C VAL A 607 -19.52 5.23 -16.69
N PHE A 608 -19.14 5.36 -15.42
CA PHE A 608 -19.38 4.39 -14.37
C PHE A 608 -20.44 4.96 -13.44
N GLU A 609 -21.69 4.59 -13.68
CA GLU A 609 -22.84 5.06 -12.90
C GLU A 609 -23.00 4.25 -11.62
N LYS A 610 -23.42 4.91 -10.53
CA LYS A 610 -23.81 4.26 -9.27
C LYS A 610 -22.69 3.42 -8.63
N ILE A 611 -21.57 4.05 -8.32
CA ILE A 611 -20.52 3.51 -7.46
C ILE A 611 -20.98 3.63 -6.01
N LEU A 612 -21.27 2.51 -5.37
CA LEU A 612 -22.00 2.40 -4.10
C LEU A 612 -21.20 2.91 -2.91
N LEU A 613 -19.91 2.56 -2.85
CA LEU A 613 -19.03 2.92 -1.75
C LEU A 613 -17.70 3.49 -2.30
N PRO A 614 -17.68 4.79 -2.64
CA PRO A 614 -16.55 5.44 -3.30
C PRO A 614 -15.21 5.28 -2.57
N GLU A 615 -15.20 5.32 -1.23
CA GLU A 615 -14.00 5.15 -0.40
C GLU A 615 -13.38 3.74 -0.48
N MET A 616 -14.12 2.75 -0.98
CA MET A 616 -13.62 1.39 -1.22
C MET A 616 -13.45 1.07 -2.70
N ALA A 617 -13.71 2.03 -3.58
CA ALA A 617 -13.60 1.88 -5.02
C ALA A 617 -12.32 2.52 -5.56
N SER A 618 -11.76 1.92 -6.61
CA SER A 618 -10.59 2.42 -7.32
C SER A 618 -10.79 2.37 -8.82
N LEU A 619 -10.39 3.43 -9.51
CA LEU A 619 -10.28 3.48 -10.96
C LEU A 619 -8.94 2.88 -11.38
N ARG A 620 -8.97 1.88 -12.26
CA ARG A 620 -7.77 1.32 -12.90
C ARG A 620 -7.74 1.72 -14.36
N LEU A 621 -6.62 2.31 -14.77
CA LEU A 621 -6.27 2.63 -16.15
C LEU A 621 -5.08 1.77 -16.57
N VAL A 622 -5.16 1.15 -17.75
CA VAL A 622 -4.07 0.34 -18.30
C VAL A 622 -3.84 0.68 -19.75
N VAL A 623 -2.59 0.86 -20.13
CA VAL A 623 -2.18 1.13 -21.50
C VAL A 623 -1.52 -0.13 -22.06
N HIS A 624 -2.00 -0.55 -23.23
CA HIS A 624 -1.50 -1.71 -23.95
C HIS A 624 -1.10 -1.34 -25.38
N GLU A 625 -0.16 -2.11 -25.93
CA GLU A 625 0.07 -2.24 -27.36
C GLU A 625 -1.03 -3.10 -28.02
N GLU A 626 -1.23 -2.96 -29.33
CA GLU A 626 -2.21 -3.76 -30.11
C GLU A 626 -2.01 -5.29 -29.97
N ASN A 627 -0.76 -5.73 -29.74
CA ASN A 627 -0.40 -7.14 -29.50
C ASN A 627 -0.70 -7.63 -28.06
N GLY A 628 -1.25 -6.77 -27.20
CA GLY A 628 -1.56 -7.07 -25.80
C GLY A 628 -0.45 -6.76 -24.79
N LYS A 629 0.75 -6.35 -25.25
CA LYS A 629 1.87 -6.02 -24.36
C LYS A 629 1.53 -4.84 -23.46
N PHE A 630 1.80 -5.00 -22.17
CA PHE A 630 1.65 -3.96 -21.16
C PHE A 630 2.67 -2.84 -21.37
N LEU A 631 2.21 -1.58 -21.26
CA LEU A 631 3.08 -0.40 -21.31
C LEU A 631 3.12 0.35 -19.97
N GLY A 632 2.02 0.34 -19.24
CA GLY A 632 1.93 1.03 -17.95
C GLY A 632 0.49 1.07 -17.45
N HIS A 633 0.33 1.38 -16.17
CA HIS A 633 -0.98 1.47 -15.54
C HIS A 633 -1.05 2.58 -14.49
N ARG A 634 -2.24 2.91 -14.03
CA ARG A 634 -2.45 3.66 -12.81
C ARG A 634 -3.71 3.16 -12.12
N ILE A 635 -3.65 2.96 -10.81
CA ILE A 635 -4.80 2.64 -9.96
C ILE A 635 -4.97 3.78 -8.97
N LEU A 636 -6.18 4.34 -8.91
CA LEU A 636 -6.50 5.56 -8.18
C LEU A 636 -7.76 5.33 -7.31
N PRO A 637 -7.65 5.37 -5.97
CA PRO A 637 -8.81 5.38 -5.07
C PRO A 637 -9.70 6.59 -5.32
N LEU A 638 -11.02 6.38 -5.37
CA LEU A 638 -11.97 7.42 -5.76
C LEU A 638 -12.09 8.57 -4.75
N ASP A 639 -11.78 8.30 -3.48
CA ASP A 639 -11.70 9.30 -2.40
C ASP A 639 -10.43 10.18 -2.48
N ALA A 640 -9.45 9.77 -3.29
CA ALA A 640 -8.20 10.48 -3.51
C ALA A 640 -8.14 11.21 -4.87
N ILE A 641 -9.03 10.89 -5.81
CA ILE A 641 -9.07 11.50 -7.15
C ILE A 641 -9.66 12.91 -7.10
N GLN A 642 -9.03 13.83 -7.84
CA GLN A 642 -9.57 15.15 -8.15
C GLN A 642 -10.22 15.18 -9.54
N SER A 643 -11.32 15.94 -9.67
CA SER A 643 -11.96 16.20 -10.97
C SER A 643 -11.13 17.18 -11.84
N GLY A 644 -11.47 17.25 -13.12
CA GLY A 644 -10.90 18.15 -14.11
C GLY A 644 -9.97 17.51 -15.14
N PHE A 645 -9.34 18.37 -15.94
CA PHE A 645 -8.30 18.01 -16.89
C PHE A 645 -6.99 17.73 -16.14
N GLN A 646 -6.44 16.54 -16.36
CA GLN A 646 -5.29 16.03 -15.60
C GLN A 646 -4.35 15.24 -16.50
N HIS A 647 -3.05 15.35 -16.21
CA HIS A 647 -2.04 14.41 -16.71
C HIS A 647 -1.84 13.29 -15.69
N ILE A 648 -2.08 12.06 -16.10
CA ILE A 648 -1.88 10.86 -15.28
C ILE A 648 -0.59 10.20 -15.71
N ALA A 649 0.47 10.39 -14.92
CA ALA A 649 1.72 9.66 -15.08
C ALA A 649 1.49 8.17 -14.82
N LEU A 650 1.94 7.33 -15.76
CA LEU A 650 1.80 5.88 -15.67
C LEU A 650 2.85 5.27 -14.74
N ARG A 651 2.56 4.06 -14.29
CA ARG A 651 3.39 3.27 -13.40
C ARG A 651 3.70 1.90 -14.01
N SER A 652 4.87 1.36 -13.69
CA SER A 652 5.22 -0.04 -13.97
C SER A 652 4.33 -1.00 -13.19
N GLU A 653 4.46 -2.30 -13.42
CA GLU A 653 3.74 -3.35 -12.70
C GLU A 653 4.01 -3.30 -11.18
N GLY A 654 5.23 -2.94 -10.76
CA GLY A 654 5.61 -2.73 -9.36
C GLY A 654 5.16 -1.40 -8.76
N ASN A 655 4.27 -0.66 -9.44
CA ASN A 655 3.81 0.69 -9.10
C ASN A 655 4.94 1.76 -9.05
N MET A 656 6.07 1.53 -9.72
CA MET A 656 7.13 2.53 -9.85
C MET A 656 6.77 3.57 -10.90
N VAL A 657 7.17 4.83 -10.70
CA VAL A 657 6.90 5.93 -11.64
C VAL A 657 7.62 5.70 -12.96
N LEU A 658 6.87 5.72 -14.06
CA LEU A 658 7.46 5.82 -15.41
C LEU A 658 7.65 7.31 -15.73
N THR A 659 8.84 7.70 -16.16
CA THR A 659 9.22 9.12 -16.25
C THR A 659 8.43 9.90 -17.30
N LEU A 660 8.27 9.34 -18.50
CA LEU A 660 7.64 10.02 -19.65
C LEU A 660 6.21 9.55 -19.96
N PRO A 661 5.87 8.24 -19.87
CA PRO A 661 4.55 7.76 -20.22
C PRO A 661 3.42 8.40 -19.38
N ALA A 662 2.53 9.13 -20.03
CA ALA A 662 1.40 9.78 -19.38
C ALA A 662 0.13 9.72 -20.23
N LEU A 663 -1.03 9.89 -19.57
CA LEU A 663 -2.33 10.05 -20.22
C LEU A 663 -2.88 11.44 -19.91
N PHE A 664 -3.46 12.10 -20.91
CA PHE A 664 -4.22 13.32 -20.71
C PHE A 664 -5.72 13.00 -20.74
N VAL A 665 -6.39 13.30 -19.64
CA VAL A 665 -7.79 12.93 -19.40
C VAL A 665 -8.59 14.09 -18.83
N TYR A 666 -9.91 14.04 -18.98
CA TYR A 666 -10.84 14.81 -18.16
C TYR A 666 -11.61 13.83 -17.27
N ILE A 667 -11.64 14.09 -15.97
CA ILE A 667 -12.37 13.28 -15.00
C ILE A 667 -13.44 14.15 -14.35
N GLU A 668 -14.65 13.63 -14.24
CA GLU A 668 -15.74 14.24 -13.47
C GLU A 668 -16.26 13.23 -12.46
N ILE A 669 -16.23 13.60 -11.18
CA ILE A 669 -16.87 12.85 -10.12
C ILE A 669 -17.99 13.70 -9.53
N LYS A 670 -19.19 13.12 -9.48
CA LYS A 670 -20.38 13.76 -8.92
C LYS A 670 -21.20 12.78 -8.10
N ASP A 671 -22.08 13.32 -7.27
CA ASP A 671 -23.04 12.51 -6.54
C ASP A 671 -24.00 11.81 -7.52
N TYR A 672 -24.27 10.54 -7.26
CA TYR A 672 -25.20 9.77 -8.07
C TYR A 672 -26.64 10.22 -7.79
N ILE A 673 -27.30 10.69 -8.84
CA ILE A 673 -28.72 11.05 -8.80
C ILE A 673 -29.48 9.99 -9.59
N PRO A 674 -30.37 9.19 -8.96
CA PRO A 674 -31.17 8.23 -9.69
C PRO A 674 -32.01 8.91 -10.77
N ALA A 675 -32.20 8.27 -11.92
CA ALA A 675 -32.93 8.84 -13.07
C ALA A 675 -34.33 9.38 -12.70
N ALA A 676 -35.01 8.77 -11.73
CA ALA A 676 -36.30 9.22 -11.21
C ALA A 676 -36.28 10.64 -10.61
N PHE A 677 -35.11 11.13 -10.17
CA PHE A 677 -34.92 12.44 -9.55
C PHE A 677 -34.15 13.44 -10.44
N ALA A 678 -33.71 13.02 -11.64
CA ALA A 678 -32.89 13.84 -12.54
C ALA A 678 -33.61 15.09 -13.11
N GLY A 679 -34.92 15.24 -12.88
CA GLY A 679 -35.73 16.39 -13.27
C GLY A 679 -36.32 17.20 -12.11
N ALA A 680 -36.01 16.86 -10.85
CA ALA A 680 -36.41 17.68 -9.71
C ALA A 680 -35.47 18.89 -9.60
N PRO A 681 -35.95 20.12 -9.35
CA PRO A 681 -35.07 21.26 -9.10
C PRO A 681 -34.14 20.92 -7.92
N PRO A 682 -32.89 21.41 -7.92
CA PRO A 682 -31.95 21.10 -6.84
C PRO A 682 -32.59 21.53 -5.53
N VAL A 683 -32.98 20.55 -4.71
CA VAL A 683 -33.36 20.80 -3.33
C VAL A 683 -32.05 21.26 -2.69
N CYS A 684 -31.91 22.57 -2.50
CA CYS A 684 -30.89 23.15 -1.65
C CYS A 684 -30.84 22.28 -0.40
N SER A 685 -29.66 21.82 -0.01
CA SER A 685 -29.43 21.12 1.24
C SER A 685 -30.03 21.93 2.39
N VAL A 686 -31.25 21.61 2.77
CA VAL A 686 -31.94 22.24 3.88
C VAL A 686 -31.25 21.67 5.12
N SER A 687 -30.40 22.48 5.74
CA SER A 687 -30.00 22.30 7.14
C SER A 687 -31.26 21.92 7.94
N PRO A 688 -31.27 20.84 8.73
CA PRO A 688 -32.48 20.44 9.45
C PRO A 688 -32.77 21.44 10.57
N ARG A 689 -33.49 22.52 10.24
CA ARG A 689 -34.23 23.33 11.19
C ARG A 689 -35.70 23.26 10.83
N GLY A 690 -36.44 22.52 11.65
CA GLY A 690 -37.88 22.70 11.79
C GLY A 690 -38.75 21.81 10.92
N ALA A 691 -38.76 20.50 11.18
CA ALA A 691 -39.98 19.70 11.01
C ALA A 691 -40.20 18.95 12.32
N ARG A 692 -41.20 19.38 13.10
CA ARG A 692 -41.62 18.69 14.33
C ARG A 692 -42.39 17.42 13.94
N PRO A 693 -41.99 16.22 14.38
CA PRO A 693 -42.94 15.13 14.56
C PRO A 693 -43.65 15.33 15.90
N LEU A 694 -44.95 15.05 15.93
CA LEU A 694 -45.75 14.97 17.16
C LEU A 694 -45.11 13.95 18.12
N LEU A 695 -44.72 14.42 19.31
CA LEU A 695 -44.22 13.59 20.41
C LEU A 695 -45.39 13.20 21.32
N GLU A 696 -45.54 11.90 21.59
CA GLU A 696 -46.03 11.43 22.89
C GLU A 696 -44.85 11.29 23.87
N PRO A 697 -45.04 11.55 25.18
CA PRO A 697 -43.92 11.85 26.08
C PRO A 697 -43.45 10.65 26.92
N GLY A 698 -42.13 10.49 27.05
CA GLY A 698 -41.55 9.77 28.20
C GLY A 698 -40.20 9.09 27.97
N CYS A 699 -39.09 9.83 28.06
CA CYS A 699 -37.94 9.49 28.91
C CYS A 699 -36.78 10.49 28.71
N VAL A 700 -36.22 10.89 29.84
CA VAL A 700 -35.20 11.92 30.02
C VAL A 700 -33.81 11.27 29.96
N TYR A 701 -32.90 11.81 29.13
CA TYR A 701 -31.45 11.74 29.37
C TYR A 701 -30.80 13.07 28.93
N GLY A 702 -29.92 13.58 29.80
CA GLY A 702 -29.32 14.93 29.75
C GLY A 702 -28.19 15.13 28.74
N PRO A 703 -27.57 16.33 28.74
CA PRO A 703 -26.84 16.88 27.60
C PRO A 703 -25.35 16.55 27.65
N ASN A 704 -24.77 16.11 26.53
CA ASN A 704 -23.34 16.20 26.27
C ASN A 704 -23.14 16.88 24.91
N HIS A 705 -23.08 18.21 24.95
CA HIS A 705 -22.58 19.07 23.90
C HIS A 705 -21.08 19.31 24.17
N VAL A 706 -20.16 18.62 23.48
CA VAL A 706 -18.81 19.15 23.18
C VAL A 706 -18.21 18.38 22.00
N GLU A 707 -18.60 18.69 20.76
CA GLU A 707 -17.78 18.42 19.56
C GLU A 707 -18.06 19.51 18.51
N MET A 708 -17.66 20.75 18.82
CA MET A 708 -17.70 21.86 17.86
C MET A 708 -16.59 22.87 18.16
N LEU A 709 -15.39 22.40 18.52
CA LEU A 709 -14.21 23.24 18.75
C LEU A 709 -12.89 22.66 18.22
N VAL A 710 -12.90 21.49 17.55
CA VAL A 710 -11.66 20.86 17.05
C VAL A 710 -11.37 21.19 15.58
N TYR A 711 -12.36 21.64 14.80
CA TYR A 711 -12.18 21.95 13.37
C TYR A 711 -11.81 23.41 13.05
N LEU A 712 -11.83 24.32 14.04
CA LEU A 712 -11.57 25.75 13.82
C LEU A 712 -10.15 26.22 14.21
N ASN A 713 -9.27 25.33 14.66
CA ASN A 713 -7.90 25.68 15.06
C ASN A 713 -6.80 25.27 14.06
N MET A 714 -7.14 24.84 12.85
CA MET A 714 -6.16 24.45 11.82
C MET A 714 -6.05 25.42 10.64
N ILE A 715 -6.79 26.53 10.65
CA ILE A 715 -6.73 27.55 9.59
C ILE A 715 -6.47 28.91 10.22
N ASP A 716 -5.33 29.09 10.88
CA ASP A 716 -4.75 30.43 10.98
C ASP A 716 -3.28 30.41 11.44
N GLN A 717 -2.32 29.93 10.64
CA GLN A 717 -0.90 30.32 10.79
C GLN A 717 -0.14 30.27 9.45
N HIS A 718 -0.37 31.28 8.61
CA HIS A 718 0.70 31.84 7.79
C HIS A 718 0.98 33.25 8.33
N THR A 719 1.99 33.41 9.18
CA THR A 719 2.61 34.72 9.42
C THR A 719 4.02 34.57 10.03
N LEU A 720 5.01 35.12 9.32
CA LEU A 720 6.33 35.62 9.73
C LEU A 720 6.90 35.18 11.10
N LYS A 721 8.04 34.47 11.05
CA LYS A 721 8.87 34.12 12.21
C LYS A 721 9.53 35.38 12.81
N HIS A 722 9.21 35.72 14.06
CA HIS A 722 10.07 36.54 14.92
C HIS A 722 10.67 35.66 16.03
N THR A 723 11.99 35.74 16.21
CA THR A 723 12.72 35.12 17.32
C THR A 723 12.47 35.89 18.62
N HIS A 724 11.89 35.25 19.63
CA HIS A 724 11.82 35.81 20.99
C HIS A 724 12.91 35.22 21.88
N THR A 725 13.70 36.10 22.50
CA THR A 725 14.67 35.79 23.56
C THR A 725 14.07 36.23 24.89
N HIS A 726 13.90 35.32 25.85
CA HIS A 726 13.52 35.68 27.23
C HIS A 726 14.76 35.66 28.13
N THR A 727 14.98 36.77 28.83
CA THR A 727 15.98 36.91 29.90
C THR A 727 15.24 37.04 31.22
N HIS A 728 15.50 36.13 32.17
CA HIS A 728 15.01 36.24 33.55
C HIS A 728 16.17 36.75 34.42
N THR A 729 15.93 37.81 35.19
CA THR A 729 16.86 38.31 36.22
C THR A 729 16.22 38.05 37.58
N ASP A 730 16.79 37.12 38.34
CA ASP A 730 16.43 36.97 39.76
C ASP A 730 17.33 37.87 40.60
N ALA A 731 16.71 38.78 41.33
CA ALA A 731 17.37 39.70 42.24
C ALA A 731 17.69 38.99 43.57
N HIS A 732 18.61 38.03 43.55
CA HIS A 732 19.48 37.68 44.68
C HIS A 732 20.41 36.54 44.24
N LYS A 733 21.72 36.87 44.19
CA LYS A 733 22.90 36.07 43.74
C LYS A 733 23.29 36.34 42.29
N HIS A 734 24.48 36.92 42.12
CA HIS A 734 25.13 37.19 40.83
C HIS A 734 25.47 35.90 40.08
N HIS A 735 24.55 35.38 39.28
CA HIS A 735 24.85 34.52 38.13
C HIS A 735 23.76 34.64 37.06
N THR A 736 24.14 35.08 35.86
CA THR A 736 23.29 35.11 34.67
C THR A 736 23.37 33.75 33.97
N HIS A 737 22.25 33.03 33.87
CA HIS A 737 22.15 31.80 33.07
C HIS A 737 21.29 32.05 31.83
N THR A 738 21.91 31.86 30.65
CA THR A 738 21.23 31.91 29.35
C THR A 738 20.83 30.48 28.96
N HIS A 739 19.55 30.13 29.08
CA HIS A 739 19.04 28.84 28.59
C HIS A 739 18.54 28.98 27.15
N THR A 740 19.15 28.23 26.22
CA THR A 740 18.62 28.05 24.87
C THR A 740 17.94 26.67 24.83
N HIS A 741 16.61 26.62 24.87
CA HIS A 741 15.89 25.37 24.66
C HIS A 741 15.89 25.04 23.16
N LYS A 742 16.60 23.97 22.77
CA LYS A 742 16.37 23.32 21.48
C LYS A 742 15.30 22.26 21.69
N HIS A 743 14.07 22.53 21.25
CA HIS A 743 13.12 21.45 21.00
C HIS A 743 13.60 20.70 19.74
N THR A 744 13.99 19.44 19.92
CA THR A 744 14.11 18.48 18.81
C THR A 744 12.70 18.08 18.39
N GLU A 745 12.13 18.85 17.46
CA GLU A 745 10.98 18.42 16.68
C GLU A 745 11.45 17.41 15.62
N TRP A 746 10.81 16.25 15.58
CA TRP A 746 10.91 15.32 14.47
C TRP A 746 10.22 15.99 13.28
N GLN A 747 11.00 16.48 12.32
CA GLN A 747 10.47 17.04 11.08
C GLN A 747 9.80 15.94 10.26
N THR A 748 8.48 15.87 10.36
CA THR A 748 7.59 15.07 9.48
C THR A 748 7.25 15.82 8.19
N GLU A 749 8.12 16.72 7.74
CA GLU A 749 8.07 17.31 6.40
C GLU A 749 9.17 16.59 5.59
N TYR A 750 8.82 15.88 4.52
CA TYR A 750 9.64 15.64 3.31
C TYR A 750 9.22 14.40 2.47
N ILE A 751 8.10 13.73 2.77
CA ILE A 751 7.69 12.55 1.99
C ILE A 751 6.71 12.88 0.82
N SER A 752 6.05 14.04 0.80
CA SER A 752 4.95 14.29 -0.17
C SER A 752 5.30 15.02 -1.47
N HIS A 753 6.57 15.36 -1.72
CA HIS A 753 6.92 16.29 -2.81
C HIS A 753 7.39 15.64 -4.12
N SER A 754 7.38 14.31 -4.23
CA SER A 754 8.26 13.59 -5.16
C SER A 754 7.76 13.50 -6.62
N THR A 755 6.48 13.32 -6.92
CA THR A 755 6.09 12.89 -8.29
C THR A 755 6.11 14.02 -9.33
N ILE A 756 5.77 15.26 -8.95
CA ILE A 756 5.82 16.41 -9.88
C ILE A 756 7.15 17.19 -9.75
N LYS A 757 7.83 17.16 -8.59
CA LYS A 757 9.23 17.60 -8.52
C LYS A 757 10.15 16.65 -9.25
N ILE A 758 9.91 15.35 -9.38
CA ILE A 758 10.82 14.52 -10.19
C ILE A 758 10.81 15.00 -11.64
N ILE A 759 9.66 15.37 -12.21
CA ILE A 759 9.62 15.97 -13.55
C ILE A 759 10.17 17.41 -13.52
N LYS A 760 9.70 18.31 -12.64
CA LYS A 760 10.18 19.71 -12.59
C LYS A 760 11.63 19.90 -12.13
N TYR A 761 12.15 19.06 -11.24
CA TYR A 761 13.48 19.11 -10.60
C TYR A 761 14.51 18.30 -11.41
N GLN A 762 14.11 17.21 -12.09
CA GLN A 762 14.96 16.61 -13.14
C GLN A 762 15.00 17.48 -14.39
N LEU A 763 13.92 18.20 -14.73
CA LEU A 763 13.96 19.27 -15.74
C LEU A 763 14.81 20.46 -15.28
N TYR A 764 14.73 20.89 -14.02
CA TYR A 764 15.49 22.03 -13.50
C TYR A 764 17.00 21.74 -13.41
N ILE A 765 17.40 20.52 -13.06
CA ILE A 765 18.81 20.08 -13.10
C ILE A 765 19.30 19.98 -14.55
N LEU A 766 18.44 19.58 -15.49
CA LEU A 766 18.69 19.60 -16.94
C LEU A 766 18.98 20.98 -17.54
N ILE A 767 18.67 22.07 -16.81
CA ILE A 767 18.76 23.47 -17.24
C ILE A 767 19.85 24.24 -16.46
N GLN A 768 20.33 23.70 -15.33
CA GLN A 768 21.29 24.36 -14.44
C GLN A 768 22.71 23.76 -14.46
N GLU A 769 22.90 22.58 -15.06
CA GLU A 769 24.23 22.04 -15.45
C GLU A 769 24.44 22.18 -16.95
#